data_AF-A0A934G4U3-F1
#
_entry.id   AF-A0A934G4U3-F1
#
_cell.length_a   1.000
_cell.length_b   1.000
_cell.length_c   1.000
_cell.angle_alpha   90.00
_cell.angle_beta   90.00
_cell.angle_gamma   90.00
#
_symmetry.space_group_name_H-M   'P 1'
#
loop_
_entity.id
_entity.type
_entity.pdbx_description
1 polymer ?
#
loop_
_entity_poly.entity_id
_entity_poly.type
_entity_poly.pdbx_seq_one_letter_code
_entity_poly.pdbx_strand_id
1 'polypeptide(L)'
;MLLISSAANAADAAIGATGGFSKADFRSEIPAPKLHKLLGTGGGNLLIARQDGSVEAVDKEGKTVMTLAAKSGDVELLRMPEAAAVANDTIYVVDSKLEHVVMYDLSTGKYQGRFGSKGSVAGNLALDEPQGIAVHEGVVYVADTGNERIQMFGINGVFLSTLVLGATPGSNAEKEKTYKLGEPTDIALDAQGHLYVHDADDKSIKVYSANGVYQRSLPKTGKPVAMSVAEDGIYVADDISLSIYKYGFDANLVYSFGSKGEGKAQFSSLSGMVVDRAQQVYVGDARKSLVDAFVVEAGTALDPLPKSAGRVSVKWLQNIPEEAGQLAWDGKETIYAVSKDKKSLLAIRKGAVAGEIKPGDMQIAAVTVDKNGAIWVLDKKNYRGAKLDESGKVLLSFGSEGSGAGQFNGPTAIAVSSSGMVFVSDRSNHNVQIFRGDGVFLNSLNGENAGNIRSPVAMAFDQHDNLYILDVSRESIFAYSSSGQYAGEIGRPKEGSLFTQPVSLIAANDEVMVLDTNQVKVFSPKGRLIRSFGAKGTGTGSFEEPAAIAYAGGSNFIVSDSGNKRVQVLATLYKPDAPQQVTAQGKVHAVELRWAQADAPYIKQYRIYRSRDESGGFMLVGTSPTNEFADQELDAEVRYYYRIGAETHFGFEGATGAVVNAEPTKFVPPALTGVLAETTPWQVKLNWPAVDAKYFSAYRIYQKDGDTFTRIGEVTQPEFIRDALTPETQYTYYVSTFSSDGTESEKVAVEATTQIFNRPPLEIDVVELHDVFSNSYKTYEREGIGRIKLTNNTNKSMERIKVTFQLRDFMDFPTETKLDKLLPGKSEEVALKAVFNNSILTLTEDSSVQAMIEASYFENGKRVNYSKNPTVNVYDKHRLTWDERDRFATFVTPKDAPIIDLVRSIATQFKETRDEAQLAAAVFDALGLYGITYIQDPSNPYQISSGKVNTVDYIQFPRETMERKSGDCDDLVAFYSAALESMGINTRVLEVPGHMLMMFSTGIAADEDAYTMDNMYVIHEDQLWIPVETTLVGNAFVKAWEKGAASYYKWKDKGLTVLDVHAAWEKYKPASLPVSNMKQGEISRAEIEKKFPADHMSVLKISSQTKTRRYLNVIKKDPSDADAHLQMGIILAKAGDRKEAMKYFDKVLSLQPKNAAALNNRGNIYMIEDKYQDAQKAYLAATQIAPKDAYLWVNLARAYKATNDIKKAKAAFIKAKGLDPAVKDEHRALALELLNAL
;
A
#
# COMPACT_ATOMS: atom_id res chain seq x y z
N MET A 1 30.71 54.85 49.01
CA MET A 1 30.12 55.82 49.97
C MET A 1 28.66 55.97 49.58
N LEU A 2 27.75 55.63 50.51
CA LEU A 2 26.27 55.72 50.50
C LEU A 2 25.41 55.00 49.43
N LEU A 3 24.62 54.02 49.93
CA LEU A 3 23.18 53.72 49.77
C LEU A 3 22.61 53.64 48.33
N ILE A 4 21.88 52.59 47.91
CA ILE A 4 20.59 52.14 48.45
C ILE A 4 20.40 50.62 48.19
N SER A 5 19.96 49.88 49.22
CA SER A 5 19.53 48.47 49.15
C SER A 5 18.07 48.33 49.59
N SER A 6 17.39 47.28 49.13
CA SER A 6 16.00 46.83 49.40
C SER A 6 14.91 47.62 48.63
N ALA A 7 13.96 46.99 47.93
CA ALA A 7 13.24 45.78 48.29
C ALA A 7 12.99 44.84 47.10
N ALA A 8 13.37 43.57 47.30
CA ALA A 8 12.80 42.41 46.63
C ALA A 8 11.81 41.78 47.61
N ASN A 9 10.53 41.68 47.23
CA ASN A 9 9.63 40.54 47.49
C ASN A 9 8.19 40.85 47.09
N ALA A 10 7.53 39.77 46.62
CA ALA A 10 6.09 39.50 46.57
C ALA A 10 5.40 39.63 45.20
N ALA A 11 5.60 38.61 44.35
CA ALA A 11 4.53 37.97 43.59
C ALA A 11 4.92 36.54 43.18
N ASP A 12 5.34 35.73 44.16
CA ASP A 12 5.21 34.27 44.08
C ASP A 12 3.84 33.94 44.65
N ALA A 13 2.86 33.71 43.77
CA ALA A 13 1.57 33.14 44.14
C ALA A 13 1.03 32.29 42.97
N ALA A 14 1.30 30.99 43.07
CA ALA A 14 0.60 29.89 42.43
C ALA A 14 0.42 29.98 40.90
N ILE A 15 1.49 29.72 40.16
CA ILE A 15 1.38 29.13 38.83
C ILE A 15 0.96 27.67 39.04
N GLY A 16 -0.35 27.44 39.02
CA GLY A 16 -0.92 26.11 38.91
C GLY A 16 -0.39 25.46 37.62
N ALA A 17 0.29 24.34 37.78
CA ALA A 17 0.83 23.54 36.70
C ALA A 17 -0.25 23.25 35.63
N THR A 18 -0.14 23.93 34.50
CA THR A 18 -0.79 23.57 33.23
C THR A 18 0.33 23.57 32.20
N GLY A 19 0.85 22.37 31.90
CA GLY A 19 2.08 22.18 31.13
C GLY A 19 1.91 22.60 29.66
N GLY A 20 2.62 23.66 29.27
CA GLY A 20 2.80 24.14 27.91
C GLY A 20 4.26 24.54 27.64
N PHE A 21 4.68 24.44 26.38
CA PHE A 21 6.02 24.69 25.81
C PHE A 21 6.77 25.88 26.43
N SER A 22 8.03 25.71 26.89
CA SER A 22 8.74 26.69 27.72
C SER A 22 9.77 27.60 27.03
N LYS A 23 10.22 27.31 25.80
CA LYS A 23 11.23 28.12 25.07
C LYS A 23 11.39 27.74 23.60
N ALA A 24 12.03 28.61 22.82
CA ALA A 24 12.53 28.34 21.47
C ALA A 24 14.07 28.27 21.49
N ASP A 25 14.64 27.18 20.98
CA ASP A 25 16.07 26.94 20.94
C ASP A 25 16.63 27.12 19.53
N PHE A 26 17.63 27.99 19.39
CA PHE A 26 18.35 28.18 18.14
C PHE A 26 19.10 26.90 17.72
N ARG A 27 19.01 26.54 16.43
CA ARG A 27 19.65 25.33 15.87
C ARG A 27 20.75 25.66 14.87
N SER A 28 20.46 26.48 13.86
CA SER A 28 21.39 26.72 12.75
C SER A 28 21.06 27.99 11.99
N GLU A 29 22.08 28.55 11.33
CA GLU A 29 21.93 29.59 10.30
C GLU A 29 22.02 28.92 8.93
N ILE A 30 21.05 29.17 8.06
CA ILE A 30 20.96 28.60 6.73
C ILE A 30 21.30 29.69 5.71
N PRO A 31 22.37 29.55 4.91
CA PRO A 31 22.72 30.51 3.87
C PRO A 31 21.58 30.75 2.87
N ALA A 32 21.19 32.01 2.69
CA ALA A 32 20.17 32.41 1.72
C ALA A 32 20.62 33.67 0.94
N PRO A 33 21.60 33.56 0.02
CA PRO A 33 22.13 34.71 -0.72
C PRO A 33 21.03 35.50 -1.44
N LYS A 34 21.08 36.83 -1.35
CA LYS A 34 20.09 37.73 -1.99
C LYS A 34 18.65 37.41 -1.58
N LEU A 35 18.44 36.99 -0.32
CA LEU A 35 17.11 36.79 0.25
C LEU A 35 16.30 38.09 0.10
N HIS A 36 15.14 37.98 -0.55
CA HIS A 36 14.12 39.02 -0.52
C HIS A 36 13.09 38.71 0.56
N LYS A 37 12.53 37.50 0.52
CA LYS A 37 11.45 37.07 1.40
C LYS A 37 11.50 35.55 1.61
N LEU A 38 11.28 35.09 2.84
CA LEU A 38 11.02 33.67 3.12
C LEU A 38 9.52 33.43 2.94
N LEU A 39 9.15 32.66 1.91
CA LEU A 39 7.76 32.54 1.47
C LEU A 39 6.98 31.42 2.18
N GLY A 40 7.67 30.36 2.62
CA GLY A 40 7.05 29.18 3.22
C GLY A 40 7.94 27.93 3.17
N THR A 41 7.35 26.76 3.38
CA THR A 41 8.02 25.45 3.21
C THR A 41 7.26 24.53 2.26
N GLY A 42 7.97 23.63 1.57
CA GLY A 42 7.38 22.64 0.67
C GLY A 42 8.30 21.44 0.45
N GLY A 43 7.77 20.22 0.62
CA GLY A 43 8.54 18.99 0.38
C GLY A 43 9.77 18.83 1.30
N GLY A 44 9.74 19.43 2.50
CA GLY A 44 10.87 19.47 3.43
C GLY A 44 11.89 20.58 3.19
N ASN A 45 11.68 21.43 2.17
CA ASN A 45 12.57 22.52 1.78
C ASN A 45 11.97 23.90 2.10
N LEU A 46 12.82 24.92 2.22
CA LEU A 46 12.46 26.33 2.38
C LEU A 46 12.21 26.97 1.01
N LEU A 47 11.07 27.64 0.82
CA LEU A 47 10.75 28.38 -0.39
C LEU A 47 11.20 29.84 -0.23
N ILE A 48 12.19 30.24 -1.01
CA ILE A 48 12.87 31.54 -0.88
C ILE A 48 12.65 32.36 -2.15
N ALA A 49 12.09 33.57 -1.98
CA ALA A 49 12.12 34.61 -3.00
C ALA A 49 13.47 35.32 -2.98
N ARG A 50 14.09 35.45 -4.15
CA ARG A 50 15.32 36.23 -4.35
C ARG A 50 14.99 37.65 -4.78
N GLN A 51 15.94 38.56 -4.59
CA GLN A 51 15.80 39.99 -4.97
C GLN A 51 15.59 40.22 -6.48
N ASP A 52 15.87 39.22 -7.33
CA ASP A 52 15.61 39.28 -8.77
C ASP A 52 14.23 38.73 -9.18
N GLY A 53 13.40 38.34 -8.21
CA GLY A 53 12.04 37.81 -8.42
C GLY A 53 11.99 36.29 -8.64
N SER A 54 13.13 35.59 -8.67
CA SER A 54 13.15 34.13 -8.75
C SER A 54 12.74 33.49 -7.41
N VAL A 55 12.15 32.29 -7.47
CA VAL A 55 11.81 31.49 -6.28
C VAL A 55 12.55 30.16 -6.34
N GLU A 56 13.22 29.82 -5.25
CA GLU A 56 14.02 28.61 -5.11
C GLU A 56 13.56 27.80 -3.89
N ALA A 57 13.51 26.48 -4.03
CA ALA A 57 13.42 25.56 -2.91
C ALA A 57 14.84 25.20 -2.45
N VAL A 58 15.13 25.45 -1.18
CA VAL A 58 16.45 25.32 -0.58
C VAL A 58 16.38 24.32 0.58
N ASP A 59 17.34 23.39 0.64
CA ASP A 59 17.42 22.42 1.75
C ASP A 59 17.89 23.08 3.06
N LYS A 60 17.99 22.27 4.12
CA LYS A 60 18.38 22.76 5.46
C LYS A 60 19.83 23.20 5.53
N GLU A 61 20.64 22.86 4.53
CA GLU A 61 22.04 23.24 4.40
C GLU A 61 22.24 24.52 3.57
N GLY A 62 21.17 25.08 2.99
CA GLY A 62 21.23 26.30 2.19
C GLY A 62 21.51 26.05 0.70
N LYS A 63 21.42 24.81 0.24
CA LYS A 63 21.63 24.44 -1.17
C LYS A 63 20.31 24.42 -1.93
N THR A 64 20.30 25.06 -3.09
CA THR A 64 19.14 25.06 -3.99
C THR A 64 18.91 23.65 -4.55
N VAL A 65 17.75 23.08 -4.21
CA VAL A 65 17.28 21.77 -4.67
C VAL A 65 16.49 21.91 -5.96
N MET A 66 15.76 23.02 -6.09
CA MET A 66 14.85 23.28 -7.20
C MET A 66 14.63 24.78 -7.38
N THR A 67 14.41 25.21 -8.62
CA THR A 67 14.03 26.58 -8.95
C THR A 67 12.66 26.55 -9.63
N LEU A 68 11.74 27.40 -9.18
CA LEU A 68 10.43 27.53 -9.80
C LEU A 68 10.55 28.33 -11.10
N ALA A 69 9.85 27.89 -12.14
CA ALA A 69 9.94 28.53 -13.45
C ALA A 69 9.40 29.97 -13.42
N ALA A 70 10.27 30.96 -13.61
CA ALA A 70 9.85 32.37 -13.65
C ALA A 70 9.12 32.76 -14.96
N LYS A 71 9.19 31.91 -16.00
CA LYS A 71 8.53 32.09 -17.31
C LYS A 71 8.04 30.76 -17.87
N SER A 72 7.00 30.79 -18.69
CA SER A 72 6.53 29.67 -19.50
C SER A 72 6.25 30.14 -20.93
N GLY A 73 7.13 29.79 -21.87
CA GLY A 73 7.15 30.42 -23.19
C GLY A 73 7.40 31.93 -23.06
N ASP A 74 6.55 32.74 -23.70
CA ASP A 74 6.61 34.20 -23.62
C ASP A 74 5.85 34.78 -22.39
N VAL A 75 5.21 33.92 -21.58
CA VAL A 75 4.43 34.36 -20.43
C VAL A 75 5.35 34.50 -19.21
N GLU A 76 5.45 35.72 -18.69
CA GLU A 76 6.10 36.00 -17.40
C GLU A 76 5.22 35.48 -16.26
N LEU A 77 5.81 34.70 -15.34
CA LEU A 77 5.11 34.04 -14.24
C LEU A 77 5.43 34.67 -12.89
N LEU A 78 6.67 35.05 -12.64
CA LEU A 78 7.11 35.61 -11.36
C LEU A 78 7.92 36.88 -11.59
N ARG A 79 7.66 37.90 -10.77
CA ARG A 79 8.34 39.19 -10.76
C ARG A 79 8.45 39.77 -9.36
N MET A 80 7.41 39.66 -8.53
CA MET A 80 7.41 40.07 -7.13
C MET A 80 6.61 39.05 -6.30
N PRO A 81 7.18 37.85 -6.07
CA PRO A 81 6.53 36.82 -5.27
C PRO A 81 6.47 37.22 -3.78
N GLU A 82 5.27 37.24 -3.20
CA GLU A 82 5.04 37.75 -1.84
C GLU A 82 4.79 36.67 -0.79
N ALA A 83 4.15 35.57 -1.16
CA ALA A 83 3.90 34.46 -0.26
C ALA A 83 3.76 33.15 -1.03
N ALA A 84 3.99 32.04 -0.34
CA ALA A 84 3.76 30.73 -0.90
C ALA A 84 3.00 29.83 0.08
N ALA A 85 2.05 29.07 -0.44
CA ALA A 85 1.38 28.02 0.30
C ALA A 85 1.56 26.69 -0.43
N VAL A 86 1.58 25.59 0.31
CA VAL A 86 1.74 24.24 -0.26
C VAL A 86 0.58 23.38 0.18
N ALA A 87 -0.03 22.69 -0.77
CA ALA A 87 -1.06 21.70 -0.49
C ALA A 87 -1.01 20.56 -1.49
N ASN A 88 -1.04 19.33 -0.99
CA ASN A 88 -0.83 18.11 -1.78
C ASN A 88 0.49 18.23 -2.57
N ASP A 89 0.44 18.04 -3.89
CA ASP A 89 1.60 18.09 -4.78
C ASP A 89 1.76 19.44 -5.51
N THR A 90 1.19 20.53 -4.96
CA THR A 90 1.22 21.85 -5.59
C THR A 90 1.74 22.94 -4.65
N ILE A 91 2.63 23.77 -5.18
CA ILE A 91 3.08 25.05 -4.59
C ILE A 91 2.29 26.17 -5.25
N TYR A 92 1.64 27.02 -4.44
CA TYR A 92 0.94 28.22 -4.88
C TYR A 92 1.79 29.42 -4.51
N VAL A 93 2.18 30.24 -5.49
CA VAL A 93 2.96 31.45 -5.26
C VAL A 93 2.13 32.64 -5.71
N VAL A 94 1.87 33.57 -4.80
CA VAL A 94 1.20 34.83 -5.12
C VAL A 94 2.22 35.86 -5.56
N ASP A 95 1.93 36.55 -6.67
CA ASP A 95 2.78 37.61 -7.22
C ASP A 95 2.03 38.93 -7.22
N SER A 96 2.51 39.89 -6.43
CA SER A 96 1.85 41.19 -6.26
C SER A 96 1.97 42.07 -7.49
N LYS A 97 3.02 41.90 -8.31
CA LYS A 97 3.25 42.76 -9.47
C LYS A 97 2.52 42.28 -10.72
N LEU A 98 2.42 40.97 -10.88
CA LEU A 98 1.70 40.32 -11.98
C LEU A 98 0.23 40.04 -11.65
N GLU A 99 -0.18 40.24 -10.40
CA GLU A 99 -1.58 40.18 -9.92
C GLU A 99 -2.24 38.83 -10.21
N HIS A 100 -1.51 37.75 -9.96
CA HIS A 100 -1.98 36.38 -10.12
C HIS A 100 -1.41 35.44 -9.05
N VAL A 101 -1.96 34.23 -8.98
CA VAL A 101 -1.38 33.11 -8.25
C VAL A 101 -0.90 32.09 -9.28
N VAL A 102 0.36 31.66 -9.15
CA VAL A 102 0.97 30.66 -10.00
C VAL A 102 1.07 29.33 -9.25
N MET A 103 0.74 28.25 -9.93
CA MET A 103 0.80 26.89 -9.42
C MET A 103 2.00 26.16 -10.01
N TYR A 104 2.77 25.51 -9.15
CA TYR A 104 3.91 24.68 -9.53
C TYR A 104 3.78 23.28 -8.93
N ASP A 105 4.31 22.29 -9.64
CA ASP A 105 4.45 20.94 -9.12
C ASP A 105 5.46 20.91 -7.97
N LEU A 106 5.07 20.35 -6.82
CA LEU A 106 5.89 20.33 -5.61
C LEU A 106 7.19 19.55 -5.78
N SER A 107 7.20 18.51 -6.61
CA SER A 107 8.33 17.61 -6.79
C SER A 107 9.32 18.07 -7.86
N THR A 108 8.85 18.82 -8.86
CA THR A 108 9.65 19.21 -10.04
C THR A 108 9.80 20.71 -10.22
N GLY A 109 8.99 21.54 -9.56
CA GLY A 109 9.00 23.00 -9.71
C GLY A 109 8.45 23.49 -11.05
N LYS A 110 7.85 22.58 -11.84
CA LYS A 110 7.30 22.89 -13.15
C LYS A 110 5.98 23.63 -13.03
N TYR A 111 5.78 24.61 -13.91
CA TYR A 111 4.53 25.35 -14.04
C TYR A 111 3.34 24.43 -14.33
N GLN A 112 2.30 24.49 -13.50
CA GLN A 112 1.04 23.73 -13.62
C GLN A 112 -0.14 24.61 -14.06
N GLY A 113 -0.05 25.93 -13.90
CA GLY A 113 -1.12 26.86 -14.27
C GLY A 113 -1.06 28.16 -13.46
N ARG A 114 -1.99 29.07 -13.74
CA ARG A 114 -2.20 30.29 -12.94
C ARG A 114 -3.67 30.66 -12.87
N PHE A 115 -4.04 31.43 -11.86
CA PHE A 115 -5.37 32.00 -11.71
C PHE A 115 -5.32 33.39 -11.07
N GLY A 116 -6.45 34.09 -11.08
CA GLY A 116 -6.50 35.53 -10.83
C GLY A 116 -6.21 36.33 -12.10
N SER A 117 -6.76 37.53 -12.16
CA SER A 117 -6.53 38.47 -13.25
C SER A 117 -6.24 39.85 -12.70
N LYS A 118 -5.35 40.59 -13.34
CA LYS A 118 -5.06 41.99 -13.05
C LYS A 118 -6.31 42.88 -12.98
N GLY A 119 -6.52 43.63 -11.90
CA GLY A 119 -7.50 44.74 -11.85
C GLY A 119 -8.07 45.14 -10.48
N SER A 120 -8.48 46.42 -10.36
CA SER A 120 -9.16 47.00 -9.21
C SER A 120 -10.70 47.03 -9.40
N VAL A 121 -11.46 46.70 -8.35
CA VAL A 121 -12.80 46.05 -8.37
C VAL A 121 -13.91 46.58 -9.33
N ALA A 122 -14.42 45.66 -10.16
CA ALA A 122 -15.86 45.32 -10.33
C ALA A 122 -16.07 43.82 -10.66
N GLY A 123 -14.98 43.03 -10.75
CA GLY A 123 -14.99 41.62 -11.12
C GLY A 123 -14.69 40.69 -9.95
N ASN A 124 -15.34 39.53 -9.95
CA ASN A 124 -15.13 38.47 -8.96
C ASN A 124 -13.77 37.78 -9.11
N LEU A 125 -13.03 37.94 -10.22
CA LEU A 125 -11.71 37.31 -10.46
C LEU A 125 -10.51 38.25 -10.37
N ALA A 126 -10.76 39.56 -10.27
CA ALA A 126 -9.69 40.54 -10.34
C ALA A 126 -8.92 40.60 -9.01
N LEU A 127 -7.60 40.50 -9.07
CA LEU A 127 -6.69 40.70 -7.95
C LEU A 127 -5.94 42.02 -8.15
N ASP A 128 -5.70 42.73 -7.05
CA ASP A 128 -4.94 43.98 -7.00
C ASP A 128 -3.90 43.88 -5.88
N GLU A 129 -2.63 43.91 -6.28
CA GLU A 129 -1.46 43.74 -5.41
C GLU A 129 -1.59 42.65 -4.33
N PRO A 130 -1.97 41.40 -4.68
CA PRO A 130 -2.21 40.36 -3.68
C PRO A 130 -0.91 39.94 -2.97
N GLN A 131 -0.91 39.86 -1.64
CA GLN A 131 0.31 39.60 -0.86
C GLN A 131 0.27 38.34 0.02
N GLY A 132 -0.90 37.96 0.51
CA GLY A 132 -1.07 36.81 1.43
C GLY A 132 -1.72 35.62 0.74
N ILE A 133 -1.28 34.41 1.06
CA ILE A 133 -1.91 33.17 0.58
C ILE A 133 -1.90 32.07 1.63
N ALA A 134 -3.01 31.36 1.78
CA ALA A 134 -3.11 30.17 2.62
C ALA A 134 -3.95 29.10 1.93
N VAL A 135 -3.68 27.83 2.24
CA VAL A 135 -4.52 26.71 1.77
C VAL A 135 -5.02 25.94 2.97
N HIS A 136 -6.34 25.80 3.07
CA HIS A 136 -6.99 25.02 4.10
C HIS A 136 -8.07 24.15 3.48
N GLU A 137 -7.94 22.84 3.68
CA GLU A 137 -8.93 21.84 3.27
C GLU A 137 -9.42 21.99 1.81
N GLY A 138 -8.52 22.21 0.87
CA GLY A 138 -8.86 22.26 -0.55
C GLY A 138 -9.43 23.61 -1.02
N VAL A 139 -9.39 24.64 -0.16
CA VAL A 139 -9.67 26.03 -0.51
C VAL A 139 -8.38 26.84 -0.38
N VAL A 140 -8.07 27.61 -1.42
CA VAL A 140 -6.98 28.58 -1.48
C VAL A 140 -7.56 29.95 -1.16
N TYR A 141 -7.06 30.57 -0.09
CA TYR A 141 -7.42 31.90 0.36
C TYR A 141 -6.35 32.87 -0.09
N VAL A 142 -6.74 33.93 -0.78
CA VAL A 142 -5.82 34.98 -1.27
C VAL A 142 -6.23 36.30 -0.63
N ALA A 143 -5.29 36.93 0.07
CA ALA A 143 -5.44 38.30 0.54
C ALA A 143 -5.21 39.25 -0.64
N ASP A 144 -6.31 39.80 -1.13
CA ASP A 144 -6.36 40.71 -2.28
C ASP A 144 -6.22 42.14 -1.76
N THR A 145 -4.96 42.51 -1.47
CA THR A 145 -4.59 43.64 -0.61
C THR A 145 -5.14 44.97 -1.12
N GLY A 146 -4.95 45.29 -2.41
CA GLY A 146 -5.43 46.54 -3.00
C GLY A 146 -6.95 46.65 -3.08
N ASN A 147 -7.65 45.51 -3.03
CA ASN A 147 -9.12 45.45 -3.03
C ASN A 147 -9.72 45.20 -1.63
N GLU A 148 -8.90 45.26 -0.57
CA GLU A 148 -9.31 45.20 0.85
C GLU A 148 -10.14 43.95 1.21
N ARG A 149 -9.85 42.80 0.57
CA ARG A 149 -10.70 41.60 0.68
C ARG A 149 -9.93 40.29 0.70
N ILE A 150 -10.65 39.21 1.01
CA ILE A 150 -10.15 37.84 0.89
C ILE A 150 -10.98 37.12 -0.17
N GLN A 151 -10.30 36.59 -1.18
CA GLN A 151 -10.91 35.76 -2.20
C GLN A 151 -10.62 34.28 -1.95
N MET A 152 -11.60 33.42 -2.23
CA MET A 152 -11.50 31.97 -2.07
C MET A 152 -11.55 31.29 -3.43
N PHE A 153 -10.61 30.40 -3.67
CA PHE A 153 -10.49 29.59 -4.87
C PHE A 153 -10.40 28.11 -4.52
N GLY A 154 -10.76 27.22 -5.45
CA GLY A 154 -10.38 25.82 -5.36
C GLY A 154 -8.88 25.62 -5.59
N ILE A 155 -8.38 24.42 -5.27
CA ILE A 155 -6.96 24.02 -5.44
C ILE A 155 -6.42 24.09 -6.88
N ASN A 156 -7.21 24.51 -7.85
CA ASN A 156 -6.72 24.79 -9.20
C ASN A 156 -7.26 26.08 -9.79
N GLY A 157 -7.66 27.01 -8.92
CA GLY A 157 -8.02 28.36 -9.32
C GLY A 157 -9.47 28.58 -9.71
N VAL A 158 -10.35 27.58 -9.55
CA VAL A 158 -11.81 27.80 -9.71
C VAL A 158 -12.25 28.80 -8.65
N PHE A 159 -12.76 29.96 -9.06
CA PHE A 159 -13.27 30.94 -8.12
C PHE A 159 -14.48 30.39 -7.36
N LEU A 160 -14.47 30.49 -6.03
CA LEU A 160 -15.57 30.07 -5.19
C LEU A 160 -16.40 31.29 -4.79
N SER A 161 -15.83 32.18 -3.99
CA SER A 161 -16.49 33.41 -3.54
C SER A 161 -15.48 34.39 -2.97
N THR A 162 -15.88 35.66 -2.87
CA THR A 162 -15.26 36.60 -1.94
C THR A 162 -15.79 36.31 -0.54
N LEU A 163 -14.92 36.27 0.46
CA LEU A 163 -15.33 36.05 1.85
C LEU A 163 -16.05 37.30 2.36
N VAL A 164 -17.30 37.13 2.81
CA VAL A 164 -18.07 38.22 3.41
C VAL A 164 -17.62 38.38 4.87
N LEU A 165 -17.10 39.56 5.21
CA LEU A 165 -16.67 39.87 6.57
C LEU A 165 -17.78 40.55 7.36
N GLY A 166 -18.06 40.05 8.54
CA GLY A 166 -19.06 40.58 9.46
C GLY A 166 -18.55 40.64 10.89
N ALA A 167 -19.26 41.36 11.74
CA ALA A 167 -18.97 41.40 13.17
C ALA A 167 -19.76 40.34 13.94
N THR A 168 -19.32 40.03 15.16
CA THR A 168 -20.11 39.21 16.07
C THR A 168 -21.34 39.99 16.54
N PRO A 169 -22.57 39.43 16.45
CA PRO A 169 -23.80 40.12 16.83
C PRO A 169 -23.74 40.66 18.26
N GLY A 170 -24.02 41.96 18.45
CA GLY A 170 -24.02 42.61 19.76
C GLY A 170 -22.63 42.94 20.32
N SER A 171 -21.55 42.71 19.57
CA SER A 171 -20.19 43.10 19.96
C SER A 171 -19.93 44.60 19.73
N ASN A 172 -19.00 45.19 20.50
CA ASN A 172 -18.58 46.59 20.30
C ASN A 172 -17.88 46.82 18.93
N ALA A 173 -17.37 45.76 18.29
CA ALA A 173 -16.73 45.83 16.98
C ALA A 173 -17.67 46.32 15.87
N GLU A 174 -18.98 46.08 15.99
CA GLU A 174 -19.99 46.63 15.07
C GLU A 174 -20.00 48.16 15.05
N LYS A 175 -19.79 48.78 16.21
CA LYS A 175 -19.81 50.25 16.36
C LYS A 175 -18.51 50.89 15.88
N GLU A 176 -17.37 50.24 16.10
CA GLU A 176 -16.05 50.76 15.79
C GLU A 176 -15.51 50.34 14.41
N LYS A 177 -16.26 49.52 13.64
CA LYS A 177 -15.86 48.95 12.32
C LYS A 177 -14.54 48.17 12.30
N THR A 178 -14.05 47.74 13.46
CA THR A 178 -12.76 47.03 13.62
C THR A 178 -12.72 45.66 12.93
N TYR A 179 -13.88 45.12 12.52
CA TYR A 179 -14.00 43.85 11.80
C TYR A 179 -13.66 43.93 10.31
N LYS A 180 -13.60 45.13 9.69
CA LYS A 180 -13.24 45.26 8.27
C LYS A 180 -11.72 45.17 8.08
N LEU A 181 -11.30 44.80 6.87
CA LEU A 181 -9.90 44.84 6.45
C LEU A 181 -9.59 46.19 5.79
N GLY A 182 -8.40 46.73 6.04
CA GLY A 182 -7.83 47.86 5.30
C GLY A 182 -6.77 47.39 4.32
N GLU A 183 -5.64 46.89 4.83
CA GLU A 183 -4.52 46.40 4.02
C GLU A 183 -4.14 44.95 4.42
N PRO A 184 -4.90 43.93 3.98
CA PRO A 184 -4.61 42.55 4.34
C PRO A 184 -3.37 42.06 3.60
N THR A 185 -2.25 41.87 4.31
CA THR A 185 -0.94 41.56 3.71
C THR A 185 -0.45 40.14 3.98
N ASP A 186 -1.00 39.46 4.99
CA ASP A 186 -0.70 38.06 5.30
C ASP A 186 -1.95 37.34 5.83
N ILE A 187 -2.01 36.03 5.63
CA ILE A 187 -3.15 35.20 6.00
C ILE A 187 -2.72 33.78 6.38
N ALA A 188 -3.29 33.25 7.46
CA ALA A 188 -3.10 31.87 7.89
C ALA A 188 -4.41 31.30 8.46
N LEU A 189 -4.53 29.97 8.51
CA LEU A 189 -5.69 29.30 9.09
C LEU A 189 -5.24 28.24 10.10
N ASP A 190 -6.02 28.08 11.18
CA ASP A 190 -5.90 26.94 12.08
C ASP A 190 -6.63 25.70 11.53
N ALA A 191 -6.52 24.58 12.23
CA ALA A 191 -7.17 23.32 11.84
C ALA A 191 -8.70 23.34 11.99
N GLN A 192 -9.29 24.38 12.56
CA GLN A 192 -10.74 24.56 12.68
C GLN A 192 -11.26 25.45 11.55
N GLY A 193 -10.36 26.05 10.78
CA GLY A 193 -10.65 26.99 9.71
C GLY A 193 -10.86 28.42 10.21
N HIS A 194 -10.45 28.80 11.42
CA HIS A 194 -10.39 30.22 11.79
C HIS A 194 -9.31 30.91 10.96
N LEU A 195 -9.63 32.10 10.46
CA LEU A 195 -8.74 32.89 9.61
C LEU A 195 -8.03 33.93 10.47
N TYR A 196 -6.72 33.92 10.41
CA TYR A 196 -5.85 34.94 10.99
C TYR A 196 -5.37 35.81 9.84
N VAL A 197 -5.62 37.11 9.91
CA VAL A 197 -5.32 38.05 8.83
C VAL A 197 -4.52 39.19 9.40
N HIS A 198 -3.31 39.40 8.88
CA HIS A 198 -2.52 40.58 9.21
C HIS A 198 -3.02 41.76 8.37
N ASP A 199 -3.55 42.77 9.07
CA ASP A 199 -4.02 44.02 8.49
C ASP A 199 -2.98 45.12 8.77
N ALA A 200 -2.28 45.55 7.72
CA ALA A 200 -1.16 46.48 7.82
C ALA A 200 -1.61 47.92 8.10
N ASP A 201 -2.85 48.28 7.78
CA ASP A 201 -3.42 49.61 8.00
C ASP A 201 -3.49 49.92 9.51
N ASP A 202 -4.08 49.01 10.29
CA ASP A 202 -4.22 49.16 11.75
C ASP A 202 -3.20 48.36 12.59
N LYS A 203 -2.26 47.69 11.90
CA LYS A 203 -1.15 46.90 12.43
C LYS A 203 -1.60 45.82 13.41
N SER A 204 -2.70 45.16 13.08
CA SER A 204 -3.27 44.11 13.92
C SER A 204 -3.41 42.80 13.17
N ILE A 205 -3.45 41.71 13.94
CA ILE A 205 -3.83 40.40 13.42
C ILE A 205 -5.27 40.16 13.85
N LYS A 206 -6.18 40.13 12.88
CA LYS A 206 -7.61 39.92 13.08
C LYS A 206 -7.94 38.45 12.90
N VAL A 207 -8.76 37.93 13.81
CA VAL A 207 -9.21 36.53 13.83
C VAL A 207 -10.68 36.48 13.43
N TYR A 208 -10.98 35.72 12.39
CA TYR A 208 -12.34 35.49 11.89
C TYR A 208 -12.69 34.01 12.01
N SER A 209 -13.97 33.70 12.17
CA SER A 209 -14.46 32.34 11.96
C SER A 209 -14.30 31.92 10.50
N ALA A 210 -14.41 30.62 10.22
CA ALA A 210 -14.42 30.10 8.86
C ALA A 210 -15.44 30.82 7.95
N ASN A 211 -16.52 31.36 8.52
CA ASN A 211 -17.58 32.08 7.84
C ASN A 211 -17.35 33.60 7.68
N GLY A 212 -16.19 34.12 8.10
CA GLY A 212 -15.86 35.54 8.00
C GLY A 212 -16.44 36.40 9.13
N VAL A 213 -16.91 35.79 10.22
CA VAL A 213 -17.39 36.53 11.40
C VAL A 213 -16.20 36.84 12.31
N TYR A 214 -15.91 38.12 12.49
CA TYR A 214 -14.85 38.61 13.35
C TYR A 214 -15.03 38.14 14.79
N GLN A 215 -14.00 37.51 15.34
CA GLN A 215 -13.94 36.98 16.69
C GLN A 215 -13.21 37.95 17.62
N ARG A 216 -11.97 38.31 17.28
CA ARG A 216 -11.04 39.12 18.09
C ARG A 216 -9.83 39.57 17.29
N SER A 217 -9.02 40.45 17.86
CA SER A 217 -7.66 40.74 17.38
C SER A 217 -6.63 40.26 18.40
N LEU A 218 -5.45 39.87 17.93
CA LEU A 218 -4.30 39.62 18.82
C LEU A 218 -3.81 40.93 19.45
N PRO A 219 -3.12 40.86 20.60
CA PRO A 219 -2.46 42.03 21.19
C PRO A 219 -1.56 42.73 20.16
N LYS A 220 -1.70 44.05 20.00
CA LYS A 220 -0.92 44.81 19.02
C LYS A 220 0.58 44.70 19.29
N THR A 221 1.35 44.41 18.25
CA THR A 221 2.82 44.52 18.26
C THR A 221 3.24 45.80 17.53
N GLY A 222 4.54 45.99 17.27
CA GLY A 222 5.05 47.20 16.62
C GLY A 222 4.71 47.27 15.13
N LYS A 223 5.22 46.31 14.35
CA LYS A 223 5.01 46.13 12.91
C LYS A 223 5.16 44.64 12.57
N PRO A 224 4.06 43.86 12.63
CA PRO A 224 4.09 42.49 12.14
C PRO A 224 4.45 42.46 10.64
N VAL A 225 5.25 41.48 10.24
CA VAL A 225 5.67 41.31 8.83
C VAL A 225 5.44 39.90 8.30
N ALA A 226 5.27 38.91 9.19
CA ALA A 226 4.91 37.55 8.84
C ALA A 226 4.22 36.88 10.02
N MET A 227 3.33 35.95 9.72
CA MET A 227 2.64 35.14 10.70
C MET A 227 2.62 33.68 10.27
N SER A 228 2.64 32.78 11.24
CA SER A 228 2.41 31.35 11.01
C SER A 228 1.54 30.80 12.11
N VAL A 229 0.52 30.03 11.74
CA VAL A 229 -0.32 29.29 12.68
C VAL A 229 0.16 27.84 12.67
N ALA A 230 0.57 27.35 13.84
CA ALA A 230 1.04 26.00 14.06
C ALA A 230 0.09 25.26 15.01
N GLU A 231 0.31 23.97 15.23
CA GLU A 231 -0.55 23.15 16.11
C GLU A 231 -0.56 23.63 17.57
N ASP A 232 0.42 24.43 17.97
CA ASP A 232 0.64 24.88 19.35
C ASP A 232 0.41 26.39 19.54
N GLY A 233 -0.10 27.09 18.52
CA GLY A 233 -0.47 28.50 18.62
C GLY A 233 -0.07 29.33 17.41
N ILE A 234 0.04 30.64 17.64
CA ILE A 234 0.25 31.64 16.59
C ILE A 234 1.59 32.32 16.81
N TYR A 235 2.44 32.29 15.78
CA TYR A 235 3.73 32.96 15.77
C TYR A 235 3.64 34.23 14.95
N VAL A 236 4.17 35.32 15.47
CA VAL A 236 4.16 36.64 14.83
C VAL A 236 5.58 37.21 14.80
N ALA A 237 6.09 37.48 13.61
CA ALA A 237 7.38 38.12 13.40
C ALA A 237 7.19 39.64 13.33
N ASP A 238 7.87 40.38 14.21
CA ASP A 238 7.72 41.84 14.31
C ASP A 238 9.02 42.57 13.99
N ASP A 239 9.01 43.36 12.92
CA ASP A 239 10.22 43.98 12.35
C ASP A 239 10.70 45.22 13.11
N ILE A 240 9.87 45.81 14.00
CA ILE A 240 10.30 46.92 14.85
C ILE A 240 11.06 46.41 16.07
N SER A 241 10.48 45.44 16.78
CA SER A 241 11.10 44.80 17.94
C SER A 241 12.22 43.84 17.56
N LEU A 242 12.20 43.33 16.31
CA LEU A 242 13.08 42.28 15.81
C LEU A 242 13.00 41.04 16.71
N SER A 243 11.76 40.68 17.06
CA SER A 243 11.41 39.54 17.90
C SER A 243 10.27 38.73 17.28
N ILE A 244 10.21 37.46 17.65
CA ILE A 244 9.12 36.55 17.33
C ILE A 244 8.28 36.37 18.59
N TYR A 245 6.99 36.66 18.49
CA TYR A 245 6.02 36.51 19.57
C TYR A 245 5.20 35.23 19.35
N LYS A 246 5.07 34.40 20.38
CA LYS A 246 4.18 33.23 20.38
C LYS A 246 2.95 33.52 21.24
N TYR A 247 1.78 33.42 20.62
CA TYR A 247 0.49 33.50 21.28
C TYR A 247 -0.19 32.14 21.33
N GLY A 248 -0.97 31.89 22.39
CA GLY A 248 -1.93 30.80 22.41
C GLY A 248 -3.13 31.13 21.51
N PHE A 249 -3.96 30.13 21.18
CA PHE A 249 -5.21 30.33 20.43
C PHE A 249 -6.24 31.19 21.18
N ASP A 250 -6.06 31.33 22.50
CA ASP A 250 -6.80 32.26 23.36
C ASP A 250 -6.33 33.74 23.21
N ALA A 251 -5.30 33.98 22.40
CA ALA A 251 -4.61 35.25 22.18
C ALA A 251 -3.70 35.73 23.32
N ASN A 252 -3.45 34.90 24.34
CA ASN A 252 -2.51 35.23 25.39
C ASN A 252 -1.06 35.04 24.92
N LEU A 253 -0.17 35.96 25.27
CA LEU A 253 1.26 35.82 24.96
C LEU A 253 1.86 34.71 25.83
N VAL A 254 2.45 33.71 25.19
CA VAL A 254 3.11 32.57 25.85
C VAL A 254 4.57 32.91 26.15
N TYR A 255 5.33 33.28 25.12
CA TYR A 255 6.71 33.78 25.23
C TYR A 255 7.11 34.56 23.97
N SER A 256 8.28 35.20 23.99
CA SER A 256 8.92 35.77 22.81
C SER A 256 10.40 35.41 22.76
N PHE A 257 10.99 35.44 21.56
CA PHE A 257 12.41 35.18 21.34
C PHE A 257 12.97 35.98 20.17
N GLY A 258 14.30 36.01 20.03
CA GLY A 258 14.98 36.87 19.07
C GLY A 258 15.14 38.32 19.56
N SER A 259 16.21 38.97 19.10
CA SER A 259 16.51 40.35 19.46
C SER A 259 17.25 41.06 18.33
N LYS A 260 17.30 42.40 18.36
CA LYS A 260 18.10 43.17 17.43
C LYS A 260 19.60 42.90 17.57
N GLY A 261 20.28 42.59 16.46
CA GLY A 261 21.74 42.46 16.44
C GLY A 261 22.27 41.58 15.31
N GLU A 262 23.60 41.45 15.24
CA GLU A 262 24.29 40.72 14.18
C GLU A 262 24.68 39.28 14.56
N GLY A 263 24.55 38.88 15.84
CA GLY A 263 24.89 37.53 16.31
C GLY A 263 23.83 36.46 16.02
N LYS A 264 24.13 35.22 16.45
CA LYS A 264 23.22 34.07 16.34
C LYS A 264 21.90 34.35 17.05
N ALA A 265 20.77 34.00 16.43
CA ALA A 265 19.42 34.28 16.94
C ALA A 265 19.11 35.78 17.15
N GLN A 266 19.86 36.66 16.49
CA GLN A 266 19.58 38.09 16.44
C GLN A 266 19.26 38.51 15.01
N PHE A 267 18.42 39.52 14.85
CA PHE A 267 17.91 39.95 13.55
C PHE A 267 18.23 41.42 13.26
N SER A 268 18.32 41.74 11.97
CA SER A 268 18.58 43.07 11.42
C SER A 268 17.48 43.53 10.47
N SER A 269 16.74 42.60 9.84
CA SER A 269 15.52 42.89 9.08
C SER A 269 14.71 41.62 8.85
N LEU A 270 13.55 41.50 9.50
CA LEU A 270 12.70 40.31 9.34
C LEU A 270 11.97 40.36 7.99
N SER A 271 12.05 39.28 7.23
CA SER A 271 11.57 39.19 5.85
C SER A 271 10.64 38.00 5.60
N GLY A 272 10.26 37.26 6.61
CA GLY A 272 9.39 36.10 6.47
C GLY A 272 9.61 35.10 7.58
N MET A 273 8.60 34.29 7.84
CA MET A 273 8.65 33.26 8.87
C MET A 273 7.74 32.11 8.49
N VAL A 274 8.16 30.90 8.82
CA VAL A 274 7.32 29.71 8.67
C VAL A 274 7.60 28.73 9.80
N VAL A 275 6.54 28.10 10.30
CA VAL A 275 6.62 27.01 11.27
C VAL A 275 6.22 25.73 10.57
N ASP A 276 7.11 24.73 10.55
CA ASP A 276 6.81 23.43 9.96
C ASP A 276 6.06 22.50 10.94
N ARG A 277 5.55 21.38 10.44
CA ARG A 277 4.83 20.38 11.25
C ARG A 277 5.70 19.72 12.32
N ALA A 278 7.02 19.83 12.24
CA ALA A 278 7.94 19.32 13.25
C ALA A 278 8.27 20.38 14.32
N GLN A 279 7.48 21.47 14.37
CA GLN A 279 7.66 22.58 15.32
C GLN A 279 9.04 23.26 15.15
N GLN A 280 9.58 23.25 13.92
CA GLN A 280 10.75 24.05 13.57
C GLN A 280 10.31 25.40 13.04
N VAL A 281 10.83 26.46 13.63
CA VAL A 281 10.55 27.85 13.24
C VAL A 281 11.72 28.34 12.40
N TYR A 282 11.44 28.75 11.17
CA TYR A 282 12.42 29.35 10.29
C TYR A 282 12.11 30.82 10.12
N VAL A 283 13.12 31.66 10.30
CA VAL A 283 12.99 33.12 10.29
C VAL A 283 13.98 33.70 9.29
N GLY A 284 13.48 34.37 8.26
CA GLY A 284 14.33 34.95 7.20
C GLY A 284 14.80 36.36 7.55
N ASP A 285 16.11 36.60 7.45
CA ASP A 285 16.72 37.94 7.57
C ASP A 285 17.28 38.41 6.23
N ALA A 286 16.57 39.33 5.57
CA ALA A 286 16.92 39.79 4.23
C ALA A 286 18.24 40.59 4.20
N ARG A 287 18.57 41.32 5.28
CA ARG A 287 19.83 42.10 5.32
C ARG A 287 21.03 41.19 5.51
N LYS A 288 20.90 40.16 6.33
CA LYS A 288 21.96 39.16 6.53
C LYS A 288 22.05 38.13 5.41
N SER A 289 21.01 37.99 4.58
CA SER A 289 20.90 36.92 3.58
C SER A 289 21.01 35.52 4.23
N LEU A 290 20.29 35.33 5.34
CA LEU A 290 20.27 34.10 6.14
C LEU A 290 18.83 33.74 6.52
N VAL A 291 18.61 32.46 6.81
CA VAL A 291 17.41 31.96 7.50
C VAL A 291 17.86 31.28 8.79
N ASP A 292 17.41 31.78 9.94
CA ASP A 292 17.68 31.16 11.23
C ASP A 292 16.63 30.10 11.52
N ALA A 293 17.09 28.90 11.91
CA ALA A 293 16.23 27.79 12.30
C ALA A 293 16.23 27.62 13.82
N PHE A 294 15.03 27.50 14.39
CA PHE A 294 14.78 27.24 15.80
C PHE A 294 13.95 25.98 15.95
N VAL A 295 14.04 25.32 17.10
CA VAL A 295 13.12 24.25 17.50
C VAL A 295 12.39 24.68 18.76
N VAL A 296 11.09 24.45 18.78
CA VAL A 296 10.25 24.72 19.94
C VAL A 296 10.06 23.44 20.75
N GLU A 297 10.33 23.49 22.06
CA GLU A 297 10.26 22.31 22.94
C GLU A 297 8.82 21.95 23.33
N ALA A 298 8.23 20.95 22.65
CA ALA A 298 7.44 19.87 23.25
C ALA A 298 6.70 20.08 24.59
N GLY A 299 5.66 20.92 24.71
CA GLY A 299 4.77 20.90 25.88
C GLY A 299 3.76 19.73 25.83
N THR A 300 3.19 19.31 26.97
CA THR A 300 2.28 18.16 27.13
C THR A 300 0.88 18.31 26.49
N ALA A 301 0.61 19.39 25.77
CA ALA A 301 -0.68 19.65 25.14
C ALA A 301 -0.47 20.06 23.68
N LEU A 302 -0.60 19.09 22.78
CA LEU A 302 -0.96 19.34 21.39
C LEU A 302 -2.43 18.96 21.29
N ASP A 303 -3.32 19.93 21.34
CA ASP A 303 -4.72 19.68 21.04
C ASP A 303 -4.87 19.77 19.52
N PRO A 304 -5.04 18.67 18.76
CA PRO A 304 -5.76 18.80 17.51
C PRO A 304 -7.21 19.06 17.88
N LEU A 305 -7.50 20.34 18.15
CA LEU A 305 -8.83 20.88 18.25
C LEU A 305 -9.69 20.22 17.16
N PRO A 306 -10.89 19.69 17.51
CA PRO A 306 -11.70 18.90 16.59
C PRO A 306 -11.89 19.66 15.28
N LYS A 307 -11.45 19.07 14.16
CA LYS A 307 -11.63 19.66 12.84
C LYS A 307 -13.11 19.89 12.61
N SER A 308 -13.47 21.14 12.32
CA SER A 308 -14.80 21.46 11.85
C SER A 308 -14.95 20.95 10.42
N ALA A 309 -16.18 20.69 9.96
CA ALA A 309 -16.39 20.42 8.55
C ALA A 309 -16.03 21.68 7.76
N GLY A 310 -14.85 21.70 7.14
CA GLY A 310 -14.42 22.87 6.37
C GLY A 310 -15.25 23.07 5.11
N ARG A 311 -14.87 24.10 4.35
CA ARG A 311 -15.66 24.53 3.19
C ARG A 311 -15.59 23.51 2.07
N VAL A 312 -16.75 23.18 1.50
CA VAL A 312 -16.83 22.41 0.25
C VAL A 312 -16.20 23.23 -0.88
N SER A 313 -15.21 22.65 -1.54
CA SER A 313 -14.48 23.28 -2.64
C SER A 313 -14.90 22.68 -3.98
N VAL A 314 -14.47 23.30 -5.07
CA VAL A 314 -14.66 22.81 -6.44
C VAL A 314 -13.32 22.80 -7.15
N LYS A 315 -13.05 21.69 -7.85
CA LYS A 315 -11.85 21.51 -8.64
C LYS A 315 -12.22 21.36 -10.10
N TRP A 316 -11.54 22.07 -10.99
CA TRP A 316 -11.59 21.80 -12.42
C TRP A 316 -10.80 20.52 -12.77
N LEU A 317 -11.25 19.71 -13.72
CA LEU A 317 -10.57 18.46 -14.09
C LEU A 317 -10.00 18.53 -15.50
N GLN A 318 -10.81 19.00 -16.46
CA GLN A 318 -10.46 18.96 -17.87
C GLN A 318 -11.27 19.97 -18.69
N ASN A 319 -10.68 20.46 -19.78
CA ASN A 319 -11.38 21.13 -20.87
C ASN A 319 -11.52 20.17 -22.05
N ILE A 320 -12.71 20.14 -22.62
CA ILE A 320 -13.02 19.49 -23.89
C ILE A 320 -13.24 20.61 -24.90
N PRO A 321 -12.43 20.73 -25.97
CA PRO A 321 -12.43 21.89 -26.88
C PRO A 321 -13.58 21.84 -27.88
N GLU A 322 -14.81 21.66 -27.39
CA GLU A 322 -16.03 21.55 -28.18
C GLU A 322 -17.04 22.63 -27.78
N GLU A 323 -17.60 23.32 -28.77
CA GLU A 323 -18.70 24.26 -28.56
C GLU A 323 -20.03 23.50 -28.56
N ALA A 324 -20.59 23.29 -27.36
CA ALA A 324 -21.81 22.52 -27.15
C ALA A 324 -22.96 23.36 -26.58
N GLY A 325 -24.19 22.94 -26.87
CA GLY A 325 -25.40 23.47 -26.24
C GLY A 325 -25.77 22.70 -24.97
N GLN A 326 -26.88 21.97 -25.03
CA GLN A 326 -27.36 21.10 -23.95
C GLN A 326 -26.50 19.84 -23.80
N LEU A 327 -26.45 19.30 -22.58
CA LEU A 327 -25.61 18.18 -22.18
C LEU A 327 -26.43 17.11 -21.46
N ALA A 328 -26.09 15.84 -21.66
CA ALA A 328 -26.61 14.72 -20.89
C ALA A 328 -25.53 13.66 -20.69
N TRP A 329 -25.48 13.05 -19.50
CA TRP A 329 -24.60 11.93 -19.22
C TRP A 329 -25.39 10.63 -19.20
N ASP A 330 -24.79 9.56 -19.69
CA ASP A 330 -25.44 8.25 -19.85
C ASP A 330 -25.46 7.38 -18.59
N GLY A 331 -24.97 7.90 -17.45
CA GLY A 331 -24.83 7.13 -16.21
C GLY A 331 -23.58 6.25 -16.18
N LYS A 332 -22.74 6.28 -17.23
CA LYS A 332 -21.57 5.42 -17.40
C LYS A 332 -20.34 6.27 -17.75
N GLU A 333 -20.09 6.49 -19.04
CA GLU A 333 -18.86 7.14 -19.54
C GLU A 333 -19.15 8.16 -20.65
N THR A 334 -20.31 8.12 -21.30
CA THR A 334 -20.60 8.95 -22.47
C THR A 334 -21.35 10.21 -22.05
N ILE A 335 -20.85 11.35 -22.55
CA ILE A 335 -21.56 12.62 -22.51
C ILE A 335 -22.13 12.88 -23.91
N TYR A 336 -23.45 13.02 -24.00
CA TYR A 336 -24.12 13.48 -25.20
C TYR A 336 -24.28 15.00 -25.15
N ALA A 337 -23.69 15.67 -26.11
CA ALA A 337 -23.72 17.12 -26.23
C ALA A 337 -24.45 17.53 -27.51
N VAL A 338 -25.41 18.44 -27.42
CA VAL A 338 -26.06 19.01 -28.61
C VAL A 338 -25.05 19.90 -29.34
N SER A 339 -24.83 19.65 -30.63
CA SER A 339 -23.92 20.46 -31.45
C SER A 339 -24.39 21.92 -31.54
N LYS A 340 -23.45 22.85 -31.80
CA LYS A 340 -23.75 24.28 -31.99
C LYS A 340 -24.89 24.55 -32.98
N ASP A 341 -24.91 23.84 -34.09
CA ASP A 341 -25.94 24.00 -35.15
C ASP A 341 -27.28 23.33 -34.79
N LYS A 342 -27.35 22.62 -33.66
CA LYS A 342 -28.50 21.90 -33.12
C LYS A 342 -29.01 20.76 -34.01
N LYS A 343 -28.17 20.25 -34.92
CA LYS A 343 -28.56 19.18 -35.87
C LYS A 343 -28.02 17.80 -35.51
N SER A 344 -27.11 17.71 -34.53
CA SER A 344 -26.48 16.45 -34.14
C SER A 344 -26.23 16.37 -32.63
N LEU A 345 -25.98 15.16 -32.15
CA LEU A 345 -25.44 14.90 -30.82
C LEU A 345 -23.98 14.44 -30.95
N LEU A 346 -23.07 15.11 -30.26
CA LEU A 346 -21.70 14.68 -30.10
C LEU A 346 -21.63 13.71 -28.91
N ALA A 347 -21.18 12.49 -29.15
CA ALA A 347 -20.89 11.51 -28.12
C ALA A 347 -19.43 11.69 -27.67
N ILE A 348 -19.24 12.29 -26.51
CA ILE A 348 -17.92 12.58 -25.94
C ILE A 348 -17.55 11.48 -24.95
N ARG A 349 -16.37 10.88 -25.13
CA ARG A 349 -15.81 9.85 -24.24
C ARG A 349 -14.34 10.15 -23.99
N LYS A 350 -13.87 9.98 -22.75
CA LYS A 350 -12.47 10.23 -22.36
C LYS A 350 -11.95 11.63 -22.78
N GLY A 351 -12.85 12.62 -22.75
CA GLY A 351 -12.52 14.01 -23.06
C GLY A 351 -12.38 14.36 -24.54
N ALA A 352 -12.80 13.47 -25.45
CA ALA A 352 -12.80 13.73 -26.90
C ALA A 352 -14.12 13.27 -27.55
N VAL A 353 -14.46 13.85 -28.70
CA VAL A 353 -15.60 13.40 -29.51
C VAL A 353 -15.29 12.01 -30.07
N ALA A 354 -16.02 11.01 -29.61
CA ALA A 354 -15.91 9.61 -30.04
C ALA A 354 -16.88 9.26 -31.17
N GLY A 355 -17.94 10.06 -31.37
CA GLY A 355 -18.90 9.88 -32.44
C GLY A 355 -19.86 11.06 -32.57
N GLU A 356 -20.55 11.13 -33.71
CA GLU A 356 -21.57 12.13 -33.99
C GLU A 356 -22.85 11.40 -34.45
N ILE A 357 -23.97 11.72 -33.81
CA ILE A 357 -25.28 11.14 -34.10
C ILE A 357 -26.13 12.19 -34.81
N LYS A 358 -26.60 11.87 -36.03
CA LYS A 358 -27.43 12.76 -36.86
C LYS A 358 -28.85 12.18 -36.98
N PRO A 359 -29.80 12.58 -36.10
CA PRO A 359 -31.15 12.03 -36.09
C PRO A 359 -32.04 12.64 -37.18
N GLY A 360 -31.64 12.53 -38.45
CA GLY A 360 -32.42 13.04 -39.59
C GLY A 360 -32.46 14.57 -39.69
N ASP A 361 -33.65 15.14 -39.89
CA ASP A 361 -33.88 16.56 -40.12
C ASP A 361 -34.29 17.37 -38.87
N MET A 362 -34.11 16.76 -37.69
CA MET A 362 -34.50 17.33 -36.39
C MET A 362 -33.69 18.58 -36.05
N GLN A 363 -34.31 19.47 -35.27
CA GLN A 363 -33.61 20.55 -34.56
C GLN A 363 -33.65 20.28 -33.06
N ILE A 364 -32.53 19.78 -32.52
CA ILE A 364 -32.42 19.29 -31.15
C ILE A 364 -32.35 20.47 -30.18
N ALA A 365 -33.38 20.62 -29.34
CA ALA A 365 -33.39 21.64 -28.29
C ALA A 365 -32.82 21.13 -26.97
N ALA A 366 -33.08 19.86 -26.62
CA ALA A 366 -32.65 19.24 -25.38
C ALA A 366 -32.38 17.74 -25.60
N VAL A 367 -31.53 17.18 -24.74
CA VAL A 367 -31.15 15.76 -24.73
C VAL A 367 -31.13 15.27 -23.28
N THR A 368 -31.53 14.02 -23.06
CA THR A 368 -31.39 13.31 -21.79
C THR A 368 -31.21 11.82 -22.06
N VAL A 369 -30.77 11.06 -21.06
CA VAL A 369 -30.57 9.61 -21.16
C VAL A 369 -31.32 8.94 -20.02
N ASP A 370 -32.08 7.87 -20.33
CA ASP A 370 -32.75 7.10 -19.28
C ASP A 370 -31.79 6.09 -18.61
N LYS A 371 -32.18 5.53 -17.47
CA LYS A 371 -31.35 4.56 -16.72
C LYS A 371 -30.94 3.31 -17.52
N ASN A 372 -31.64 3.01 -18.61
CA ASN A 372 -31.33 1.88 -19.47
C ASN A 372 -30.35 2.26 -20.60
N GLY A 373 -29.94 3.53 -20.66
CA GLY A 373 -29.01 4.08 -21.65
C GLY A 373 -29.67 4.58 -22.92
N ALA A 374 -31.01 4.63 -23.01
CA ALA A 374 -31.65 5.12 -24.22
C ALA A 374 -31.65 6.66 -24.28
N ILE A 375 -31.39 7.20 -25.47
CA ILE A 375 -31.25 8.64 -25.70
C ILE A 375 -32.62 9.23 -26.00
N TRP A 376 -33.00 10.27 -25.29
CA TRP A 376 -34.22 11.02 -25.50
C TRP A 376 -33.90 12.44 -25.95
N VAL A 377 -34.52 12.90 -27.03
CA VAL A 377 -34.32 14.23 -27.59
C VAL A 377 -35.64 14.97 -27.75
N LEU A 378 -35.56 16.29 -27.68
CA LEU A 378 -36.66 17.17 -28.00
C LEU A 378 -36.40 17.86 -29.35
N ASP A 379 -37.24 17.55 -30.33
CA ASP A 379 -37.18 18.10 -31.67
C ASP A 379 -38.08 19.34 -31.77
N LYS A 380 -37.44 20.51 -31.70
CA LYS A 380 -38.12 21.81 -31.69
C LYS A 380 -38.79 22.13 -33.01
N LYS A 381 -38.22 21.68 -34.13
CA LYS A 381 -38.74 21.98 -35.48
C LYS A 381 -40.07 21.28 -35.73
N ASN A 382 -40.21 20.05 -35.24
CA ASN A 382 -41.40 19.22 -35.47
C ASN A 382 -42.30 19.08 -34.23
N TYR A 383 -42.05 19.86 -33.16
CA TYR A 383 -42.85 19.87 -31.93
C TYR A 383 -43.08 18.47 -31.33
N ARG A 384 -42.01 17.67 -31.22
CA ARG A 384 -42.10 16.29 -30.73
C ARG A 384 -40.93 15.90 -29.84
N GLY A 385 -41.18 14.97 -28.91
CA GLY A 385 -40.14 14.20 -28.25
C GLY A 385 -39.83 12.93 -29.05
N ALA A 386 -38.58 12.50 -29.05
CA ALA A 386 -38.16 11.26 -29.71
C ALA A 386 -37.21 10.44 -28.85
N LYS A 387 -37.39 9.12 -28.87
CA LYS A 387 -36.46 8.14 -28.31
C LYS A 387 -35.59 7.60 -29.43
N LEU A 388 -34.27 7.64 -29.25
CA LEU A 388 -33.27 7.20 -30.22
C LEU A 388 -32.51 5.99 -29.68
N ASP A 389 -32.03 5.14 -30.59
CA ASP A 389 -30.93 4.21 -30.28
C ASP A 389 -29.56 4.89 -30.41
N GLU A 390 -28.49 4.17 -30.07
CA GLU A 390 -27.11 4.67 -30.12
C GLU A 390 -26.65 5.08 -31.54
N SER A 391 -27.34 4.62 -32.60
CA SER A 391 -27.06 5.01 -33.98
C SER A 391 -27.82 6.27 -34.42
N GLY A 392 -28.73 6.78 -33.59
CA GLY A 392 -29.60 7.91 -33.91
C GLY A 392 -30.89 7.54 -34.63
N LYS A 393 -31.21 6.24 -34.74
CA LYS A 393 -32.49 5.81 -35.32
C LYS A 393 -33.61 6.08 -34.33
N VAL A 394 -34.68 6.69 -34.82
CA VAL A 394 -35.90 6.95 -34.04
C VAL A 394 -36.60 5.63 -33.74
N LEU A 395 -36.71 5.29 -32.46
CA LEU A 395 -37.44 4.13 -31.96
C LEU A 395 -38.90 4.48 -31.67
N LEU A 396 -39.14 5.69 -31.19
CA LEU A 396 -40.45 6.22 -30.79
C LEU A 396 -40.45 7.73 -30.96
N SER A 397 -41.58 8.31 -31.36
CA SER A 397 -41.83 9.74 -31.30
C SER A 397 -43.24 10.04 -30.80
N PHE A 398 -43.40 11.13 -30.07
CA PHE A 398 -44.67 11.58 -29.50
C PHE A 398 -44.70 13.10 -29.45
N GLY A 399 -45.90 13.69 -29.49
CA GLY A 399 -46.07 15.14 -29.55
C GLY A 399 -46.47 15.65 -30.94
N SER A 400 -47.17 16.79 -30.95
CA SER A 400 -47.44 17.61 -32.14
C SER A 400 -47.54 19.07 -31.74
N GLU A 401 -47.56 20.00 -32.70
CA GLU A 401 -47.78 21.42 -32.41
C GLU A 401 -49.18 21.66 -31.79
N GLY A 402 -49.27 22.51 -30.76
CA GLY A 402 -50.55 22.94 -30.18
C GLY A 402 -50.50 23.17 -28.67
N SER A 403 -51.68 23.28 -28.05
CA SER A 403 -51.86 23.55 -26.61
C SER A 403 -52.68 22.51 -25.85
N GLY A 404 -53.15 21.47 -26.55
CA GLY A 404 -53.89 20.35 -25.95
C GLY A 404 -52.99 19.30 -25.30
N ALA A 405 -53.61 18.29 -24.70
CA ALA A 405 -52.92 17.14 -24.11
C ALA A 405 -52.02 16.43 -25.14
N GLY A 406 -50.73 16.30 -24.83
CA GLY A 406 -49.75 15.72 -25.74
C GLY A 406 -49.36 16.62 -26.92
N GLN A 407 -49.73 17.90 -26.92
CA GLN A 407 -49.30 18.89 -27.92
C GLN A 407 -48.35 19.89 -27.27
N PHE A 408 -47.31 20.33 -28.00
CA PHE A 408 -46.27 21.21 -27.52
C PHE A 408 -46.28 22.58 -28.21
N ASN A 409 -45.96 23.63 -27.46
CA ASN A 409 -45.75 24.98 -27.96
C ASN A 409 -44.48 25.60 -27.35
N GLY A 410 -43.39 25.57 -28.12
CA GLY A 410 -42.08 26.02 -27.66
C GLY A 410 -41.52 25.17 -26.51
N PRO A 411 -41.43 23.84 -26.66
CA PRO A 411 -40.88 23.00 -25.60
C PRO A 411 -39.37 23.26 -25.45
N THR A 412 -38.87 23.21 -24.22
CA THR A 412 -37.51 23.69 -23.86
C THR A 412 -36.62 22.62 -23.25
N ALA A 413 -37.19 21.71 -22.45
CA ALA A 413 -36.43 20.68 -21.73
C ALA A 413 -37.19 19.35 -21.71
N ILE A 414 -36.43 18.26 -21.61
CA ILE A 414 -36.93 16.89 -21.45
C ILE A 414 -36.13 16.19 -20.33
N ALA A 415 -36.83 15.48 -19.46
CA ALA A 415 -36.22 14.71 -18.38
C ALA A 415 -36.92 13.35 -18.23
N VAL A 416 -36.21 12.33 -17.73
CA VAL A 416 -36.76 10.99 -17.53
C VAL A 416 -36.53 10.56 -16.08
N SER A 417 -37.58 10.11 -15.39
CA SER A 417 -37.49 9.59 -14.01
C SER A 417 -36.84 8.20 -13.97
N SER A 418 -36.42 7.73 -12.79
CA SER A 418 -35.88 6.37 -12.65
C SER A 418 -36.92 5.28 -13.00
N SER A 419 -38.21 5.57 -12.90
CA SER A 419 -39.31 4.70 -13.33
C SER A 419 -39.54 4.68 -14.85
N GLY A 420 -38.91 5.58 -15.60
CA GLY A 420 -39.04 5.70 -17.06
C GLY A 420 -40.20 6.59 -17.52
N MET A 421 -40.75 7.43 -16.66
CA MET A 421 -41.71 8.48 -17.05
C MET A 421 -40.96 9.65 -17.67
N VAL A 422 -41.53 10.26 -18.71
CA VAL A 422 -40.91 11.33 -19.49
C VAL A 422 -41.63 12.64 -19.21
N PHE A 423 -40.88 13.68 -18.85
CA PHE A 423 -41.38 15.01 -18.52
C PHE A 423 -40.87 16.00 -19.57
N VAL A 424 -41.77 16.83 -20.12
CA VAL A 424 -41.45 17.83 -21.13
C VAL A 424 -41.89 19.20 -20.67
N SER A 425 -40.94 20.13 -20.57
CA SER A 425 -41.22 21.55 -20.29
C SER A 425 -41.78 22.20 -21.54
N ASP A 426 -42.98 22.76 -21.43
CA ASP A 426 -43.70 23.37 -22.54
C ASP A 426 -43.93 24.86 -22.24
N ARG A 427 -42.92 25.65 -22.61
CA ARG A 427 -42.74 27.01 -22.10
C ARG A 427 -43.89 27.94 -22.47
N SER A 428 -44.35 27.92 -23.72
CA SER A 428 -45.40 28.84 -24.17
C SER A 428 -46.80 28.39 -23.73
N ASN A 429 -46.97 27.11 -23.36
CA ASN A 429 -48.19 26.62 -22.73
C ASN A 429 -48.17 26.71 -21.20
N HIS A 430 -47.09 27.23 -20.60
CA HIS A 430 -46.94 27.46 -19.17
C HIS A 430 -47.13 26.20 -18.32
N ASN A 431 -46.70 25.03 -18.80
CA ASN A 431 -46.85 23.77 -18.09
C ASN A 431 -45.66 22.82 -18.28
N VAL A 432 -45.66 21.73 -17.51
CA VAL A 432 -44.81 20.56 -17.76
C VAL A 432 -45.71 19.37 -18.01
N GLN A 433 -45.57 18.71 -19.17
CA GLN A 433 -46.38 17.55 -19.53
C GLN A 433 -45.65 16.23 -19.20
N ILE A 434 -46.40 15.24 -18.72
CA ILE A 434 -45.91 13.95 -18.24
C ILE A 434 -46.41 12.85 -19.16
N PHE A 435 -45.50 11.97 -19.57
CA PHE A 435 -45.75 10.85 -20.47
C PHE A 435 -45.21 9.55 -19.88
N ARG A 436 -45.80 8.42 -20.28
CA ARG A 436 -45.19 7.10 -20.08
C ARG A 436 -44.00 6.93 -21.02
N GLY A 437 -43.11 5.97 -20.71
CA GLY A 437 -41.96 5.64 -21.55
C GLY A 437 -42.29 5.10 -22.96
N ASP A 438 -43.57 4.86 -23.27
CA ASP A 438 -44.09 4.54 -24.61
C ASP A 438 -44.71 5.75 -25.33
N GLY A 439 -44.63 6.96 -24.76
CA GLY A 439 -45.07 8.22 -25.37
C GLY A 439 -46.54 8.56 -25.12
N VAL A 440 -47.26 7.79 -24.32
CA VAL A 440 -48.67 8.08 -23.95
C VAL A 440 -48.71 9.22 -22.93
N PHE A 441 -49.47 10.29 -23.24
CA PHE A 441 -49.72 11.40 -22.31
C PHE A 441 -50.49 10.92 -21.07
N LEU A 442 -50.04 11.38 -19.90
CA LEU A 442 -50.66 11.06 -18.61
C LEU A 442 -51.30 12.27 -17.96
N ASN A 443 -50.53 13.34 -17.76
CA ASN A 443 -50.95 14.49 -16.97
C ASN A 443 -50.10 15.72 -17.30
N SER A 444 -50.50 16.89 -16.78
CA SER A 444 -49.72 18.13 -16.82
C SER A 444 -49.59 18.73 -15.43
N LEU A 445 -48.44 19.34 -15.15
CA LEU A 445 -48.20 20.18 -13.97
C LEU A 445 -48.51 21.64 -14.34
N ASN A 446 -49.66 22.13 -13.87
CA ASN A 446 -50.10 23.53 -13.99
C ASN A 446 -51.16 23.86 -12.91
N GLY A 447 -51.20 25.13 -12.46
CA GLY A 447 -52.23 25.64 -11.51
C GLY A 447 -51.69 26.03 -10.12
N GLU A 448 -52.57 26.61 -9.28
CA GLU A 448 -52.21 27.19 -7.97
C GLU A 448 -51.65 26.15 -6.98
N ASN A 449 -52.18 24.93 -6.98
CA ASN A 449 -51.72 23.83 -6.13
C ASN A 449 -50.45 23.12 -6.65
N ALA A 450 -49.94 23.55 -7.80
CA ALA A 450 -48.74 23.03 -8.46
C ALA A 450 -47.73 24.16 -8.75
N GLY A 451 -47.58 25.10 -7.82
CA GLY A 451 -46.56 26.16 -7.88
C GLY A 451 -46.80 27.28 -8.91
N ASN A 452 -47.86 27.22 -9.74
CA ASN A 452 -48.16 28.21 -10.78
C ASN A 452 -47.00 28.45 -11.75
N ILE A 453 -46.52 27.37 -12.38
CA ILE A 453 -45.49 27.39 -13.43
C ILE A 453 -45.87 28.35 -14.56
N ARG A 454 -44.89 29.08 -15.08
CA ARG A 454 -45.03 30.12 -16.11
C ARG A 454 -44.04 29.95 -17.25
N SER A 455 -42.74 29.86 -16.98
CA SER A 455 -41.73 29.75 -18.03
C SER A 455 -40.69 28.70 -17.66
N PRO A 456 -41.05 27.41 -17.67
CA PRO A 456 -40.13 26.32 -17.36
C PRO A 456 -39.06 26.21 -18.47
N VAL A 457 -37.79 26.16 -18.08
CA VAL A 457 -36.66 26.10 -19.04
C VAL A 457 -35.71 24.94 -18.80
N ALA A 458 -35.67 24.38 -17.59
CA ALA A 458 -34.83 23.24 -17.26
C ALA A 458 -35.50 22.39 -16.18
N MET A 459 -35.20 21.09 -16.18
CA MET A 459 -35.73 20.12 -15.23
C MET A 459 -34.64 19.11 -14.86
N ALA A 460 -34.61 18.66 -13.61
CA ALA A 460 -33.78 17.55 -13.19
C ALA A 460 -34.46 16.73 -12.09
N PHE A 461 -34.08 15.45 -12.02
CA PHE A 461 -34.43 14.56 -10.91
C PHE A 461 -33.22 14.41 -9.98
N ASP A 462 -33.45 14.33 -8.67
CA ASP A 462 -32.44 13.89 -7.72
C ASP A 462 -32.39 12.35 -7.61
N GLN A 463 -31.48 11.83 -6.79
CA GLN A 463 -31.32 10.39 -6.57
C GLN A 463 -32.53 9.71 -5.88
N HIS A 464 -33.48 10.50 -5.37
CA HIS A 464 -34.71 10.04 -4.73
C HIS A 464 -35.94 10.19 -5.64
N ASP A 465 -35.74 10.49 -6.93
CA ASP A 465 -36.80 10.79 -7.91
C ASP A 465 -37.64 12.04 -7.60
N ASN A 466 -37.15 12.98 -6.79
CA ASN A 466 -37.78 14.28 -6.65
C ASN A 466 -37.48 15.15 -7.87
N LEU A 467 -38.51 15.82 -8.40
CA LEU A 467 -38.42 16.65 -9.60
C LEU A 467 -38.20 18.13 -9.23
N TYR A 468 -37.21 18.75 -9.87
CA TYR A 468 -36.92 20.17 -9.77
C TYR A 468 -37.13 20.84 -11.11
N ILE A 469 -37.94 21.91 -11.15
CA ILE A 469 -38.29 22.65 -12.37
C ILE A 469 -37.81 24.10 -12.20
N LEU A 470 -36.88 24.55 -13.04
CA LEU A 470 -36.45 25.94 -13.10
C LEU A 470 -37.41 26.77 -13.95
N ASP A 471 -38.00 27.79 -13.34
CA ASP A 471 -38.85 28.77 -13.98
C ASP A 471 -38.19 30.15 -13.98
N VAL A 472 -37.82 30.63 -15.17
CA VAL A 472 -37.09 31.90 -15.32
C VAL A 472 -37.96 33.13 -15.14
N SER A 473 -39.26 33.05 -15.41
CA SER A 473 -40.16 34.20 -15.23
C SER A 473 -40.52 34.41 -13.76
N ARG A 474 -40.50 33.32 -13.01
CA ARG A 474 -40.62 33.31 -11.56
C ARG A 474 -39.29 33.49 -10.87
N GLU A 475 -38.17 33.33 -11.56
CA GLU A 475 -36.83 33.34 -10.94
C GLU A 475 -36.79 32.38 -9.73
N SER A 476 -37.29 31.16 -9.94
CA SER A 476 -37.47 30.17 -8.88
C SER A 476 -37.32 28.74 -9.42
N ILE A 477 -37.09 27.81 -8.51
CA ILE A 477 -37.18 26.37 -8.76
C ILE A 477 -38.37 25.81 -7.98
N PHE A 478 -39.24 25.08 -8.65
CA PHE A 478 -40.32 24.34 -8.02
C PHE A 478 -39.89 22.90 -7.78
N ALA A 479 -39.99 22.43 -6.53
CA ALA A 479 -39.65 21.07 -6.13
C ALA A 479 -40.93 20.23 -5.97
N TYR A 480 -40.88 19.00 -6.45
CA TYR A 480 -41.95 18.02 -6.34
C TYR A 480 -41.38 16.70 -5.81
N SER A 481 -42.13 16.03 -4.94
CA SER A 481 -41.75 14.71 -4.44
C SER A 481 -41.78 13.65 -5.54
N SER A 482 -41.16 12.49 -5.29
CA SER A 482 -41.28 11.31 -6.17
C SER A 482 -42.71 10.80 -6.38
N SER A 483 -43.64 11.15 -5.49
CA SER A 483 -45.09 10.90 -5.67
C SER A 483 -45.80 11.96 -6.53
N GLY A 484 -45.09 12.98 -7.01
CA GLY A 484 -45.63 14.07 -7.83
C GLY A 484 -46.31 15.20 -7.04
N GLN A 485 -46.15 15.24 -5.71
CA GLN A 485 -46.73 16.30 -4.87
C GLN A 485 -45.81 17.51 -4.81
N TYR A 486 -46.38 18.72 -4.85
CA TYR A 486 -45.62 19.96 -4.72
C TYR A 486 -44.99 20.07 -3.32
N ALA A 487 -43.68 20.21 -3.25
CA ALA A 487 -42.90 20.21 -2.01
C ALA A 487 -42.41 21.62 -1.60
N GLY A 488 -42.27 22.55 -2.54
CA GLY A 488 -41.89 23.94 -2.25
C GLY A 488 -41.21 24.70 -3.39
N GLU A 489 -40.86 25.96 -3.11
CA GLU A 489 -40.19 26.90 -4.04
C GLU A 489 -38.80 27.27 -3.49
N ILE A 490 -37.77 27.29 -4.36
CA ILE A 490 -36.39 27.68 -4.05
C ILE A 490 -36.02 28.91 -4.87
N GLY A 491 -35.26 29.86 -4.31
CA GLY A 491 -34.71 31.00 -5.05
C GLY A 491 -35.41 32.35 -4.83
N ARG A 492 -36.59 32.35 -4.19
CA ARG A 492 -37.32 33.57 -3.78
C ARG A 492 -37.46 33.69 -2.26
N PRO A 493 -36.44 34.18 -1.53
CA PRO A 493 -36.62 34.63 -0.16
C PRO A 493 -37.58 35.84 -0.07
N LYS A 494 -38.04 36.17 1.14
CA LYS A 494 -38.96 37.30 1.40
C LYS A 494 -38.43 38.67 0.93
N GLU A 495 -37.13 38.82 0.68
CA GLU A 495 -36.44 40.09 0.41
C GLU A 495 -35.88 40.26 -1.02
N GLY A 496 -36.17 39.35 -1.96
CA GLY A 496 -35.70 39.49 -3.35
C GLY A 496 -35.39 38.15 -4.02
N SER A 497 -34.88 38.20 -5.26
CA SER A 497 -34.50 37.01 -6.02
C SER A 497 -33.04 36.62 -5.78
N LEU A 498 -32.78 35.33 -5.59
CA LEU A 498 -31.42 34.77 -5.50
C LEU A 498 -30.82 34.47 -6.87
N PHE A 499 -31.59 34.60 -7.96
CA PHE A 499 -31.13 34.36 -9.32
C PHE A 499 -30.96 35.64 -10.12
N THR A 500 -30.05 35.63 -11.09
CA THR A 500 -29.82 36.77 -12.00
C THR A 500 -30.31 36.45 -13.41
N GLN A 501 -29.78 35.39 -14.02
CA GLN A 501 -30.17 34.81 -15.31
C GLN A 501 -29.91 33.29 -15.28
N PRO A 502 -30.79 32.50 -14.63
CA PRO A 502 -30.60 31.06 -14.52
C PRO A 502 -30.94 30.37 -15.85
N VAL A 503 -30.07 29.46 -16.30
CA VAL A 503 -30.18 28.83 -17.64
C VAL A 503 -30.37 27.31 -17.58
N SER A 504 -29.82 26.64 -16.56
CA SER A 504 -29.82 25.18 -16.45
C SER A 504 -29.69 24.76 -14.99
N LEU A 505 -30.15 23.55 -14.65
CA LEU A 505 -30.01 22.99 -13.30
C LEU A 505 -29.69 21.49 -13.33
N ILE A 506 -29.07 21.00 -12.26
CA ILE A 506 -28.98 19.57 -11.92
C ILE A 506 -29.32 19.36 -10.46
N ALA A 507 -29.77 18.16 -10.11
CA ALA A 507 -29.99 17.74 -8.73
C ALA A 507 -29.28 16.40 -8.50
N ALA A 508 -28.35 16.35 -7.56
CA ALA A 508 -27.59 15.15 -7.20
C ALA A 508 -26.92 15.34 -5.85
N ASN A 509 -26.63 14.24 -5.14
CA ASN A 509 -25.93 14.25 -3.85
C ASN A 509 -26.61 15.17 -2.80
N ASP A 510 -27.94 15.19 -2.77
CA ASP A 510 -28.74 16.09 -1.91
C ASP A 510 -28.44 17.58 -2.13
N GLU A 511 -28.05 17.96 -3.34
CA GLU A 511 -27.80 19.33 -3.73
C GLU A 511 -28.50 19.66 -5.04
N VAL A 512 -29.00 20.90 -5.13
CA VAL A 512 -29.56 21.46 -6.37
C VAL A 512 -28.58 22.51 -6.88
N MET A 513 -27.92 22.25 -8.00
CA MET A 513 -26.96 23.16 -8.62
C MET A 513 -27.62 23.87 -9.80
N VAL A 514 -27.53 25.20 -9.79
CA VAL A 514 -28.14 26.07 -10.81
C VAL A 514 -27.03 26.83 -11.50
N LEU A 515 -26.94 26.68 -12.81
CA LEU A 515 -26.11 27.53 -13.64
C LEU A 515 -26.84 28.85 -13.85
N ASP A 516 -26.33 29.91 -13.24
CA ASP A 516 -26.89 31.24 -13.21
C ASP A 516 -25.87 32.28 -13.68
N THR A 517 -26.11 32.83 -14.86
CA THR A 517 -25.18 33.74 -15.55
C THR A 517 -23.82 33.06 -15.78
N ASN A 518 -22.76 33.48 -15.09
CA ASN A 518 -21.41 32.89 -15.18
C ASN A 518 -20.99 32.25 -13.84
N GLN A 519 -21.96 31.84 -13.02
CA GLN A 519 -21.72 31.13 -11.76
C GLN A 519 -22.64 29.92 -11.65
N VAL A 520 -22.20 28.92 -10.90
CA VAL A 520 -23.06 27.86 -10.41
C VAL A 520 -23.41 28.17 -8.96
N LYS A 521 -24.70 28.27 -8.66
CA LYS A 521 -25.26 28.46 -7.31
C LYS A 521 -25.80 27.12 -6.80
N VAL A 522 -25.40 26.72 -5.60
CA VAL A 522 -25.74 25.41 -5.03
C VAL A 522 -26.62 25.57 -3.80
N PHE A 523 -27.77 24.89 -3.82
CA PHE A 523 -28.79 24.94 -2.78
C PHE A 523 -28.94 23.59 -2.09
N SER A 524 -29.33 23.63 -0.82
CA SER A 524 -29.88 22.44 -0.15
C SER A 524 -31.22 22.04 -0.77
N PRO A 525 -31.72 20.82 -0.55
CA PRO A 525 -33.02 20.39 -1.05
C PRO A 525 -34.17 21.23 -0.46
N LYS A 526 -33.91 21.88 0.69
CA LYS A 526 -34.83 22.81 1.37
C LYS A 526 -34.71 24.26 0.88
N GLY A 527 -33.88 24.52 -0.13
CA GLY A 527 -33.75 25.84 -0.77
C GLY A 527 -32.81 26.84 -0.11
N ARG A 528 -31.98 26.42 0.85
CA ARG A 528 -30.94 27.28 1.42
C ARG A 528 -29.74 27.34 0.46
N LEU A 529 -29.32 28.53 0.03
CA LEU A 529 -28.06 28.70 -0.71
C LEU A 529 -26.89 28.29 0.21
N ILE A 530 -26.12 27.28 -0.21
CA ILE A 530 -24.99 26.75 0.57
C ILE A 530 -23.67 27.34 0.06
N ARG A 531 -23.51 27.43 -1.27
CA ARG A 531 -22.29 27.96 -1.92
C ARG A 531 -22.56 28.42 -3.35
N SER A 532 -21.58 29.13 -3.90
CA SER A 532 -21.48 29.45 -5.32
C SER A 532 -20.05 29.19 -5.79
N PHE A 533 -19.87 29.05 -7.10
CA PHE A 533 -18.54 29.00 -7.72
C PHE A 533 -18.61 29.35 -9.21
N GLY A 534 -17.46 29.56 -9.81
CA GLY A 534 -17.32 30.12 -11.15
C GLY A 534 -17.43 31.63 -11.15
N ALA A 535 -16.93 32.24 -12.21
CA ALA A 535 -17.06 33.67 -12.45
C ALA A 535 -16.88 33.95 -13.95
N LYS A 536 -17.24 35.15 -14.38
CA LYS A 536 -17.06 35.57 -15.76
C LYS A 536 -15.57 35.59 -16.13
N GLY A 537 -15.16 34.84 -17.15
CA GLY A 537 -13.78 34.85 -17.65
C GLY A 537 -13.42 33.67 -18.54
N THR A 538 -12.16 33.65 -19.00
CA THR A 538 -11.64 32.64 -19.94
C THR A 538 -10.75 31.58 -19.28
N GLY A 539 -10.36 31.82 -18.02
CA GLY A 539 -9.49 30.96 -17.21
C GLY A 539 -10.16 29.66 -16.73
N THR A 540 -9.39 28.85 -16.02
CA THR A 540 -9.86 27.58 -15.42
C THR A 540 -11.06 27.78 -14.50
N GLY A 541 -12.16 27.07 -14.74
CA GLY A 541 -13.38 27.17 -13.93
C GLY A 541 -14.12 28.51 -14.04
N SER A 542 -13.67 29.41 -14.93
CA SER A 542 -14.41 30.62 -15.31
C SER A 542 -15.29 30.32 -16.51
N PHE A 543 -16.41 31.02 -16.63
CA PHE A 543 -17.41 30.78 -17.66
C PHE A 543 -17.69 32.06 -18.46
N GLU A 544 -17.95 31.92 -19.75
CA GLU A 544 -18.44 32.97 -20.64
C GLU A 544 -19.65 32.42 -21.41
N GLU A 545 -20.83 32.96 -21.14
CA GLU A 545 -22.09 32.50 -21.75
C GLU A 545 -22.30 30.97 -21.63
N PRO A 546 -22.26 30.40 -20.42
CA PRO A 546 -22.43 28.97 -20.26
C PRO A 546 -23.89 28.57 -20.54
N ALA A 547 -24.09 27.45 -21.24
CA ALA A 547 -25.39 27.08 -21.82
C ALA A 547 -26.09 25.93 -21.08
N ALA A 548 -25.35 25.04 -20.42
CA ALA A 548 -25.90 23.86 -19.77
C ALA A 548 -24.97 23.34 -18.66
N ILE A 549 -25.57 22.69 -17.67
CA ILE A 549 -24.87 21.90 -16.66
C ILE A 549 -25.48 20.50 -16.63
N ALA A 550 -24.64 19.45 -16.53
CA ALA A 550 -25.08 18.07 -16.40
C ALA A 550 -24.24 17.32 -15.37
N TYR A 551 -24.85 16.35 -14.67
CA TYR A 551 -24.15 15.46 -13.74
C TYR A 551 -23.28 14.47 -14.51
N ALA A 552 -22.13 14.07 -13.97
CA ALA A 552 -21.17 13.17 -14.63
C ALA A 552 -20.65 12.05 -13.70
N GLY A 553 -21.43 11.69 -12.67
CA GLY A 553 -21.13 10.61 -11.74
C GLY A 553 -20.26 10.99 -10.55
N GLY A 554 -20.44 10.31 -9.41
CA GLY A 554 -19.75 10.61 -8.15
C GLY A 554 -19.96 12.06 -7.71
N SER A 555 -18.87 12.84 -7.68
CA SER A 555 -18.90 14.28 -7.42
C SER A 555 -18.67 15.15 -8.66
N ASN A 556 -18.63 14.53 -9.84
CA ASN A 556 -18.31 15.20 -11.10
C ASN A 556 -19.56 15.78 -11.76
N PHE A 557 -19.37 16.90 -12.43
CA PHE A 557 -20.35 17.54 -13.28
C PHE A 557 -19.64 18.25 -14.43
N ILE A 558 -20.42 18.59 -15.45
CA ILE A 558 -19.92 19.22 -16.66
C ILE A 558 -20.70 20.49 -16.94
N VAL A 559 -20.00 21.53 -17.40
CA VAL A 559 -20.58 22.80 -17.78
C VAL A 559 -20.22 23.09 -19.23
N SER A 560 -21.22 23.32 -20.07
CA SER A 560 -20.99 23.83 -21.41
C SER A 560 -20.71 25.33 -21.32
N ASP A 561 -19.50 25.73 -21.71
CA ASP A 561 -18.98 27.09 -21.64
C ASP A 561 -18.86 27.64 -23.07
N SER A 562 -20.03 27.96 -23.65
CA SER A 562 -20.19 28.11 -25.09
C SER A 562 -19.47 29.34 -25.66
N GLY A 563 -19.40 30.44 -24.91
CA GLY A 563 -18.65 31.63 -25.30
C GLY A 563 -17.14 31.38 -25.38
N ASN A 564 -16.61 30.51 -24.53
CA ASN A 564 -15.22 30.04 -24.58
C ASN A 564 -15.01 28.82 -25.49
N LYS A 565 -16.06 28.34 -26.18
CA LYS A 565 -16.03 27.20 -27.12
C LYS A 565 -15.47 25.92 -26.51
N ARG A 566 -15.87 25.62 -25.27
CA ARG A 566 -15.41 24.42 -24.56
C ARG A 566 -16.51 23.84 -23.67
N VAL A 567 -16.34 22.58 -23.30
CA VAL A 567 -17.03 21.96 -22.17
C VAL A 567 -16.02 21.74 -21.05
N GLN A 568 -16.36 22.17 -19.84
CA GLN A 568 -15.51 22.01 -18.67
C GLN A 568 -16.03 20.87 -17.80
N VAL A 569 -15.13 19.97 -17.39
CA VAL A 569 -15.39 18.94 -16.39
C VAL A 569 -14.90 19.44 -15.05
N LEU A 570 -15.76 19.41 -14.04
CA LEU A 570 -15.47 19.85 -12.68
C LEU A 570 -15.89 18.76 -11.68
N ALA A 571 -15.34 18.85 -10.47
CA ALA A 571 -15.68 17.99 -9.35
C ALA A 571 -15.91 18.81 -8.09
N THR A 572 -16.96 18.47 -7.36
CA THR A 572 -17.13 18.95 -5.99
C THR A 572 -16.21 18.14 -5.06
N LEU A 573 -15.44 18.84 -4.22
CA LEU A 573 -14.60 18.24 -3.19
C LEU A 573 -15.39 18.20 -1.89
N TYR A 574 -16.29 17.22 -1.77
CA TYR A 574 -17.13 17.02 -0.59
C TYR A 574 -16.29 16.79 0.67
N LYS A 575 -16.83 17.20 1.81
CA LYS A 575 -16.27 16.93 3.13
C LYS A 575 -17.07 15.82 3.78
N PRO A 576 -16.43 14.74 4.26
CA PRO A 576 -17.13 13.70 4.99
C PRO A 576 -17.75 14.24 6.26
N ASP A 577 -18.98 13.81 6.54
CA ASP A 577 -19.57 14.00 7.86
C ASP A 577 -18.85 13.13 8.89
N ALA A 578 -19.00 13.51 10.16
CA ALA A 578 -18.47 12.74 11.27
C ALA A 578 -19.08 11.33 11.29
N PRO A 579 -18.26 10.26 11.43
CA PRO A 579 -18.76 8.90 11.63
C PRO A 579 -19.75 8.82 12.80
N GLN A 580 -20.88 8.14 12.56
CA GLN A 580 -21.98 8.01 13.52
C GLN A 580 -21.94 6.65 14.22
N GLN A 581 -22.63 6.55 15.38
CA GLN A 581 -22.76 5.29 16.15
C GLN A 581 -21.42 4.64 16.50
N VAL A 582 -20.43 5.47 16.86
CA VAL A 582 -19.13 4.97 17.27
C VAL A 582 -19.28 4.23 18.61
N THR A 583 -18.65 3.06 18.71
CA THR A 583 -18.62 2.23 19.91
C THR A 583 -17.19 1.76 20.16
N ALA A 584 -16.84 1.60 21.44
CA ALA A 584 -15.55 1.09 21.88
C ALA A 584 -15.76 -0.04 22.90
N GLN A 585 -15.05 -1.14 22.75
CA GLN A 585 -15.08 -2.28 23.66
C GLN A 585 -13.68 -2.65 24.13
N GLY A 586 -13.49 -2.69 25.45
CA GLY A 586 -12.27 -3.17 26.08
C GLY A 586 -12.10 -4.68 25.88
N LYS A 587 -10.89 -5.07 25.48
CA LYS A 587 -10.41 -6.45 25.36
C LYS A 587 -9.07 -6.57 26.11
N VAL A 588 -8.54 -7.79 26.19
CA VAL A 588 -7.25 -8.04 26.84
C VAL A 588 -6.14 -7.26 26.11
N HIS A 589 -5.60 -6.22 26.76
CA HIS A 589 -4.64 -5.25 26.19
C HIS A 589 -5.03 -4.67 24.81
N ALA A 590 -6.32 -4.52 24.54
CA ALA A 590 -6.80 -3.97 23.29
C ALA A 590 -8.14 -3.22 23.47
N VAL A 591 -8.45 -2.34 22.54
CA VAL A 591 -9.78 -1.75 22.36
C VAL A 591 -10.25 -1.99 20.94
N GLU A 592 -11.43 -2.59 20.80
CA GLU A 592 -12.11 -2.75 19.52
C GLU A 592 -13.08 -1.59 19.29
N LEU A 593 -13.02 -0.97 18.12
CA LEU A 593 -13.85 0.14 17.68
C LEU A 593 -14.75 -0.28 16.51
N ARG A 594 -16.01 0.14 16.53
CA ARG A 594 -16.98 -0.05 15.43
C ARG A 594 -17.84 1.19 15.26
N TRP A 595 -18.24 1.50 14.02
CA TRP A 595 -19.12 2.64 13.70
C TRP A 595 -20.05 2.32 12.52
N ALA A 596 -21.03 3.20 12.24
CA ALA A 596 -21.89 3.08 11.08
C ALA A 596 -21.13 3.42 9.79
N GLN A 597 -21.25 2.57 8.77
CA GLN A 597 -20.66 2.84 7.46
C GLN A 597 -21.39 4.02 6.79
N ALA A 598 -20.64 4.99 6.29
CA ALA A 598 -21.19 6.12 5.57
C ALA A 598 -21.50 5.72 4.11
N ASP A 599 -22.71 6.01 3.65
CA ASP A 599 -23.17 5.74 2.27
C ASP A 599 -22.69 6.84 1.30
N ALA A 600 -21.38 7.08 1.29
CA ALA A 600 -20.76 8.15 0.53
C ALA A 600 -19.61 7.60 -0.32
N PRO A 601 -19.78 7.46 -1.65
CA PRO A 601 -18.80 6.81 -2.53
C PRO A 601 -17.46 7.57 -2.64
N TYR A 602 -17.39 8.80 -2.12
CA TYR A 602 -16.17 9.62 -2.11
C TYR A 602 -15.28 9.37 -0.88
N ILE A 603 -15.72 8.63 0.14
CA ILE A 603 -14.89 8.25 1.30
C ILE A 603 -13.97 7.09 0.90
N LYS A 604 -12.68 7.24 1.20
CA LYS A 604 -11.61 6.27 0.94
C LYS A 604 -11.34 5.38 2.15
N GLN A 605 -11.22 5.98 3.33
CA GLN A 605 -10.85 5.30 4.57
C GLN A 605 -11.24 6.15 5.79
N TYR A 606 -11.07 5.59 6.98
CA TYR A 606 -11.26 6.25 8.27
C TYR A 606 -9.91 6.37 9.00
N ARG A 607 -9.72 7.47 9.72
CA ARG A 607 -8.53 7.79 10.53
C ARG A 607 -8.92 7.71 12.00
N ILE A 608 -8.17 6.93 12.78
CA ILE A 608 -8.46 6.65 14.18
C ILE A 608 -7.43 7.36 15.04
N TYR A 609 -7.92 8.14 15.99
CA TYR A 609 -7.11 8.87 16.94
C TYR A 609 -7.37 8.38 18.36
N ARG A 610 -6.33 8.37 19.20
CA ARG A 610 -6.37 7.96 20.60
C ARG A 610 -5.79 9.03 21.52
N SER A 611 -6.36 9.18 22.70
CA SER A 611 -5.83 9.95 23.82
C SER A 611 -5.93 9.15 25.14
N ARG A 612 -5.09 9.48 26.13
CA ARG A 612 -5.23 9.01 27.53
C ARG A 612 -6.06 9.95 28.40
N ASP A 613 -6.41 11.12 27.88
CA ASP A 613 -7.22 12.16 28.54
C ASP A 613 -8.29 12.65 27.56
N GLU A 614 -9.55 12.66 27.98
CA GLU A 614 -10.69 13.13 27.18
C GLU A 614 -10.50 14.56 26.68
N SER A 615 -9.86 15.38 27.51
CA SER A 615 -9.54 16.79 27.28
C SER A 615 -8.10 17.02 26.78
N GLY A 616 -7.32 15.95 26.64
CA GLY A 616 -5.94 15.99 26.17
C GLY A 616 -5.80 15.72 24.67
N GLY A 617 -4.57 15.83 24.18
CA GLY A 617 -4.23 15.67 22.76
C GLY A 617 -4.50 14.27 22.21
N PHE A 618 -5.22 14.21 21.09
CA PHE A 618 -5.47 12.97 20.34
C PHE A 618 -4.37 12.72 19.30
N MET A 619 -3.75 11.54 19.31
CA MET A 619 -2.75 11.14 18.32
C MET A 619 -3.32 10.09 17.35
N LEU A 620 -2.93 10.18 16.08
CA LEU A 620 -3.31 9.17 15.08
C LEU A 620 -2.67 7.82 15.44
N VAL A 621 -3.49 6.79 15.62
CA VAL A 621 -3.04 5.42 15.92
C VAL A 621 -3.23 4.44 14.77
N GLY A 622 -4.03 4.81 13.76
CA GLY A 622 -4.20 3.97 12.59
C GLY A 622 -5.23 4.49 11.61
N THR A 623 -5.43 3.71 10.54
CA THR A 623 -6.45 3.94 9.54
C THR A 623 -7.19 2.64 9.25
N SER A 624 -8.46 2.72 8.85
CA SER A 624 -9.25 1.56 8.44
C SER A 624 -10.03 1.86 7.16
N PRO A 625 -9.97 1.00 6.12
CA PRO A 625 -10.82 1.14 4.94
C PRO A 625 -12.27 0.68 5.20
N THR A 626 -12.55 0.12 6.37
CA THR A 626 -13.85 -0.42 6.76
C THR A 626 -14.34 0.26 8.04
N ASN A 627 -15.53 -0.08 8.52
CA ASN A 627 -16.16 0.53 9.69
C ASN A 627 -15.76 -0.12 11.04
N GLU A 628 -14.58 -0.75 11.10
CA GLU A 628 -14.02 -1.37 12.30
C GLU A 628 -12.50 -1.15 12.42
N PHE A 629 -11.99 -1.12 13.65
CA PHE A 629 -10.56 -0.99 13.96
C PHE A 629 -10.25 -1.61 15.33
N ALA A 630 -9.10 -2.27 15.48
CA ALA A 630 -8.64 -2.81 16.78
C ALA A 630 -7.31 -2.17 17.15
N ASP A 631 -7.30 -1.42 18.25
CA ASP A 631 -6.08 -0.88 18.85
C ASP A 631 -5.53 -1.89 19.86
N GLN A 632 -4.27 -2.31 19.69
CA GLN A 632 -3.66 -3.41 20.43
C GLN A 632 -2.44 -2.93 21.22
N GLU A 633 -1.93 -3.79 22.10
CA GLU A 633 -0.73 -3.52 22.92
C GLU A 633 -0.92 -2.34 23.88
N LEU A 634 -2.14 -2.23 24.42
CA LEU A 634 -2.52 -1.19 25.37
C LEU A 634 -2.23 -1.61 26.82
N ASP A 635 -1.97 -0.64 27.69
CA ASP A 635 -1.87 -0.90 29.13
C ASP A 635 -3.26 -1.31 29.65
N ALA A 636 -3.32 -2.44 30.37
CA ALA A 636 -4.56 -2.88 30.99
C ALA A 636 -5.00 -1.90 32.09
N GLU A 637 -6.32 -1.77 32.30
CA GLU A 637 -6.96 -0.87 33.27
C GLU A 637 -6.69 0.63 33.04
N VAL A 638 -6.07 0.99 31.92
CA VAL A 638 -5.92 2.39 31.50
C VAL A 638 -7.09 2.77 30.59
N ARG A 639 -7.80 3.84 30.93
CA ARG A 639 -8.88 4.36 30.08
C ARG A 639 -8.30 5.08 28.87
N TYR A 640 -8.68 4.63 27.68
CA TYR A 640 -8.31 5.29 26.42
C TYR A 640 -9.55 5.91 25.76
N TYR A 641 -9.37 7.10 25.22
CA TYR A 641 -10.38 7.88 24.51
C TYR A 641 -10.07 7.86 23.01
N TYR A 642 -11.09 7.72 22.17
CA TYR A 642 -10.95 7.60 20.72
C TYR A 642 -11.83 8.59 19.96
N ARG A 643 -11.31 9.06 18.82
CA ARG A 643 -12.05 9.82 17.80
C ARG A 643 -11.80 9.20 16.43
N ILE A 644 -12.78 9.28 15.55
CA ILE A 644 -12.71 8.70 14.20
C ILE A 644 -13.10 9.77 13.19
N GLY A 645 -12.25 10.04 12.21
CA GLY A 645 -12.53 10.93 11.07
C GLY A 645 -12.62 10.13 9.77
N ALA A 646 -13.50 10.51 8.86
CA ALA A 646 -13.53 9.92 7.51
C ALA A 646 -12.64 10.73 6.56
N GLU A 647 -11.89 10.05 5.69
CA GLU A 647 -10.98 10.64 4.71
C GLU A 647 -11.45 10.32 3.29
N THR A 648 -11.45 11.33 2.42
CA THR A 648 -11.84 11.21 1.01
C THR A 648 -10.72 10.66 0.13
N HIS A 649 -11.07 10.25 -1.10
CA HIS A 649 -10.11 9.89 -2.14
C HIS A 649 -9.13 11.02 -2.52
N PHE A 650 -9.47 12.27 -2.20
CA PHE A 650 -8.62 13.44 -2.41
C PHE A 650 -7.75 13.78 -1.19
N GLY A 651 -7.72 12.94 -0.16
CA GLY A 651 -6.91 13.13 1.04
C GLY A 651 -7.48 14.15 2.03
N PHE A 652 -8.71 14.62 1.82
CA PHE A 652 -9.40 15.49 2.77
C PHE A 652 -10.08 14.65 3.84
N GLU A 653 -9.71 14.89 5.09
CA GLU A 653 -10.40 14.39 6.26
C GLU A 653 -11.58 15.30 6.62
N GLY A 654 -12.71 14.71 7.01
CA GLY A 654 -13.89 15.42 7.49
C GLY A 654 -13.89 15.63 9.00
N ALA A 655 -15.06 16.01 9.54
CA ALA A 655 -15.22 16.13 10.97
C ALA A 655 -14.99 14.78 11.69
N THR A 656 -14.49 14.84 12.91
CA THR A 656 -14.34 13.63 13.74
C THR A 656 -15.64 13.33 14.50
N GLY A 657 -15.93 12.04 14.69
CA GLY A 657 -17.03 11.54 15.49
C GLY A 657 -16.91 11.90 16.98
N ALA A 658 -17.99 11.65 17.73
CA ALA A 658 -17.99 11.82 19.18
C ALA A 658 -16.88 10.99 19.84
N VAL A 659 -16.35 11.50 20.96
CA VAL A 659 -15.37 10.78 21.76
C VAL A 659 -16.03 9.55 22.37
N VAL A 660 -15.43 8.39 22.16
CA VAL A 660 -15.78 7.14 22.86
C VAL A 660 -14.60 6.69 23.70
N ASN A 661 -14.83 5.88 24.72
CA ASN A 661 -13.75 5.36 25.54
C ASN A 661 -14.00 3.91 25.95
N ALA A 662 -12.90 3.22 26.23
CA ALA A 662 -12.91 1.88 26.80
C ALA A 662 -11.62 1.65 27.62
N GLU A 663 -11.71 0.73 28.57
CA GLU A 663 -10.58 0.26 29.37
C GLU A 663 -10.21 -1.16 28.91
N PRO A 664 -8.99 -1.39 28.42
CA PRO A 664 -8.49 -2.74 28.18
C PRO A 664 -8.47 -3.53 29.49
N THR A 665 -8.76 -4.82 29.41
CA THR A 665 -8.79 -5.68 30.60
C THR A 665 -7.46 -6.38 30.81
N LYS A 666 -7.14 -6.71 32.07
CA LYS A 666 -6.03 -7.62 32.36
C LYS A 666 -6.31 -9.01 31.82
N PHE A 667 -5.27 -9.72 31.46
CA PHE A 667 -5.35 -11.16 31.27
C PHE A 667 -5.50 -11.85 32.64
N VAL A 668 -6.50 -12.72 32.78
CA VAL A 668 -6.66 -13.59 33.95
C VAL A 668 -6.42 -15.03 33.50
N PRO A 669 -5.30 -15.65 33.89
CA PRO A 669 -5.01 -17.03 33.53
C PRO A 669 -6.07 -18.00 34.08
N PRO A 670 -6.51 -19.00 33.30
CA PRO A 670 -7.37 -20.06 33.82
C PRO A 670 -6.61 -20.97 34.80
N ALA A 671 -7.34 -21.73 35.64
CA ALA A 671 -6.74 -22.74 36.51
C ALA A 671 -6.02 -23.84 35.70
N LEU A 672 -4.88 -24.32 36.22
CA LEU A 672 -4.11 -25.38 35.56
C LEU A 672 -4.90 -26.70 35.53
N THR A 673 -4.78 -27.44 34.42
CA THR A 673 -5.37 -28.77 34.29
C THR A 673 -4.26 -29.81 34.12
N GLY A 674 -4.38 -30.98 34.75
CA GLY A 674 -3.45 -32.10 34.52
C GLY A 674 -2.08 -31.96 35.19
N VAL A 675 -2.03 -31.45 36.41
CA VAL A 675 -0.80 -31.44 37.22
C VAL A 675 -0.50 -32.87 37.70
N LEU A 676 0.66 -33.42 37.33
CA LEU A 676 1.11 -34.76 37.70
C LEU A 676 2.39 -34.71 38.54
N ALA A 677 2.66 -35.79 39.28
CA ALA A 677 3.88 -35.96 40.07
C ALA A 677 4.52 -37.34 39.82
N GLU A 678 5.81 -37.34 39.51
CA GLU A 678 6.65 -38.52 39.33
C GLU A 678 7.69 -38.59 40.45
N THR A 679 8.00 -39.78 40.96
CA THR A 679 8.86 -39.94 42.14
C THR A 679 9.99 -40.94 41.94
N THR A 680 11.10 -40.73 42.63
CA THR A 680 12.21 -41.70 42.81
C THR A 680 12.41 -41.93 44.31
N PRO A 681 13.40 -42.74 44.78
CA PRO A 681 13.68 -42.85 46.21
C PRO A 681 14.06 -41.53 46.89
N TRP A 682 14.47 -40.48 46.16
CA TRP A 682 14.90 -39.22 46.79
C TRP A 682 14.45 -37.94 46.04
N GLN A 683 13.48 -38.06 45.13
CA GLN A 683 13.05 -36.94 44.29
C GLN A 683 11.55 -37.00 44.00
N VAL A 684 10.92 -35.83 43.91
CA VAL A 684 9.59 -35.62 43.32
C VAL A 684 9.74 -34.62 42.17
N LYS A 685 9.27 -34.97 40.98
CA LYS A 685 9.15 -34.11 39.81
C LYS A 685 7.66 -33.84 39.54
N LEU A 686 7.25 -32.58 39.64
CA LEU A 686 5.93 -32.12 39.22
C LEU A 686 5.98 -31.68 37.75
N ASN A 687 4.94 -32.00 36.97
CA ASN A 687 4.79 -31.52 35.60
C ASN A 687 3.32 -31.18 35.29
N TRP A 688 3.11 -30.28 34.33
CA TRP A 688 1.78 -29.89 33.87
C TRP A 688 1.84 -29.43 32.39
N PRO A 689 0.71 -29.27 31.70
CA PRO A 689 0.67 -28.67 30.36
C PRO A 689 1.10 -27.20 30.40
N ALA A 690 1.88 -26.76 29.41
CA ALA A 690 2.27 -25.36 29.28
C ALA A 690 1.05 -24.46 28.98
N VAL A 691 0.93 -23.34 29.68
CA VAL A 691 0.01 -22.25 29.36
C VAL A 691 0.62 -21.37 28.28
N ASP A 692 -0.08 -21.27 27.15
CA ASP A 692 0.32 -20.42 26.02
C ASP A 692 0.14 -18.93 26.36
N ALA A 693 1.02 -18.07 25.85
CA ALA A 693 1.27 -16.80 26.50
C ALA A 693 1.75 -15.62 25.65
N LYS A 694 0.82 -14.72 25.38
CA LYS A 694 1.17 -13.30 25.22
C LYS A 694 1.38 -12.59 26.59
N TYR A 695 0.76 -13.09 27.68
CA TYR A 695 0.73 -12.44 29.01
C TYR A 695 1.04 -13.37 30.21
N PHE A 696 1.72 -14.51 30.01
CA PHE A 696 2.19 -15.36 31.11
C PHE A 696 3.49 -14.83 31.69
N SER A 697 3.67 -14.98 33.00
CA SER A 697 4.90 -14.64 33.71
C SER A 697 5.58 -15.88 34.28
N ALA A 698 4.88 -16.65 35.12
CA ALA A 698 5.47 -17.81 35.79
C ALA A 698 4.41 -18.78 36.34
N TYR A 699 4.84 -20.01 36.66
CA TYR A 699 4.13 -20.92 37.54
C TYR A 699 4.67 -20.78 38.96
N ARG A 700 3.78 -20.77 39.95
CA ARG A 700 4.16 -20.70 41.37
C ARG A 700 3.79 -22.00 42.07
N ILE A 701 4.74 -22.52 42.84
CA ILE A 701 4.61 -23.79 43.57
C ILE A 701 4.60 -23.48 45.06
N TYR A 702 3.64 -24.08 45.76
CA TYR A 702 3.42 -23.91 47.18
C TYR A 702 3.37 -25.25 47.90
N GLN A 703 3.70 -25.23 49.19
CA GLN A 703 3.34 -26.26 50.16
C GLN A 703 2.43 -25.65 51.21
N LYS A 704 1.51 -26.44 51.75
CA LYS A 704 0.55 -25.99 52.77
C LYS A 704 0.94 -26.55 54.12
N ASP A 705 1.04 -25.69 55.13
CA ASP A 705 1.14 -26.07 56.54
C ASP A 705 -0.04 -25.45 57.31
N GLY A 706 -0.90 -26.30 57.87
CA GLY A 706 -2.21 -25.89 58.39
C GLY A 706 -3.07 -25.20 57.32
N ASP A 707 -3.37 -23.91 57.52
CA ASP A 707 -4.12 -23.05 56.58
C ASP A 707 -3.25 -22.09 55.77
N THR A 708 -1.93 -22.14 55.93
CA THR A 708 -1.02 -21.19 55.27
C THR A 708 -0.33 -21.84 54.08
N PHE A 709 -0.37 -21.18 52.92
CA PHE A 709 0.41 -21.57 51.75
C PHE A 709 1.78 -20.88 51.77
N THR A 710 2.86 -21.67 51.79
CA THR A 710 4.23 -21.19 51.67
C THR A 710 4.72 -21.42 50.25
N ARG A 711 5.17 -20.36 49.56
CA ARG A 711 5.75 -20.48 48.21
C ARG A 711 7.13 -21.13 48.32
N ILE A 712 7.31 -22.27 47.66
CA ILE A 712 8.55 -23.06 47.70
C ILE A 712 9.32 -23.04 46.38
N GLY A 713 8.72 -22.50 45.31
CA GLY A 713 9.33 -22.38 44.00
C GLY A 713 8.53 -21.48 43.05
N GLU A 714 9.22 -20.91 42.08
CA GLU A 714 8.64 -20.17 40.96
C GLU A 714 9.45 -20.56 39.71
N VAL A 715 8.77 -21.01 38.67
CA VAL A 715 9.38 -21.58 37.46
C VAL A 715 8.65 -21.07 36.23
N THR A 716 9.35 -20.89 35.12
CA THR A 716 8.76 -20.48 33.84
C THR A 716 8.50 -21.68 32.91
N GLN A 717 9.17 -22.80 33.16
CA GLN A 717 8.90 -24.08 32.51
C GLN A 717 7.78 -24.81 33.25
N PRO A 718 6.96 -25.64 32.56
CA PRO A 718 5.82 -26.31 33.18
C PRO A 718 6.23 -27.56 33.97
N GLU A 719 7.34 -27.47 34.68
CA GLU A 719 7.90 -28.52 35.53
C GLU A 719 8.61 -27.93 36.75
N PHE A 720 8.61 -28.68 37.85
CA PHE A 720 9.31 -28.33 39.08
C PHE A 720 9.86 -29.59 39.77
N ILE A 721 11.15 -29.58 40.14
CA ILE A 721 11.83 -30.73 40.75
C ILE A 721 12.22 -30.40 42.21
N ARG A 722 12.01 -31.37 43.09
CA ARG A 722 12.45 -31.33 44.50
C ARG A 722 13.28 -32.57 44.82
N ASP A 723 14.55 -32.36 45.20
CA ASP A 723 15.55 -33.40 45.48
C ASP A 723 15.80 -33.59 46.98
N ALA A 724 16.68 -34.55 47.31
CA ALA A 724 17.13 -34.89 48.66
C ALA A 724 15.98 -35.26 49.60
N LEU A 725 14.94 -35.90 49.04
CA LEU A 725 13.79 -36.38 49.79
C LEU A 725 14.11 -37.74 50.42
N THR A 726 13.45 -38.04 51.53
CA THR A 726 13.59 -39.33 52.20
C THR A 726 12.85 -40.39 51.38
N PRO A 727 13.44 -41.58 51.15
CA PRO A 727 12.73 -42.72 50.58
C PRO A 727 11.44 -43.04 51.36
N GLU A 728 10.41 -43.50 50.65
CA GLU A 728 9.13 -43.95 51.21
C GLU A 728 8.30 -42.86 51.96
N THR A 729 8.43 -41.57 51.59
CA THR A 729 7.74 -40.43 52.26
C THR A 729 6.78 -39.69 51.30
N GLN A 730 5.58 -39.30 51.77
CA GLN A 730 4.54 -38.58 51.00
C GLN A 730 4.63 -37.05 51.17
N TYR A 731 4.40 -36.30 50.09
CA TYR A 731 4.41 -34.83 50.03
C TYR A 731 3.21 -34.30 49.21
N THR A 732 2.62 -33.17 49.63
CA THR A 732 1.54 -32.47 48.89
C THR A 732 2.02 -31.10 48.41
N TYR A 733 1.77 -30.77 47.15
CA TYR A 733 2.14 -29.52 46.49
C TYR A 733 0.92 -28.83 45.87
N TYR A 734 1.01 -27.51 45.66
CA TYR A 734 -0.02 -26.72 45.00
C TYR A 734 0.60 -25.85 43.92
N VAL A 735 0.01 -25.81 42.73
CA VAL A 735 0.55 -25.09 41.56
C VAL A 735 -0.49 -24.10 41.02
N SER A 736 -0.07 -22.87 40.72
CA SER A 736 -0.88 -21.84 40.06
C SER A 736 -0.09 -21.17 38.94
N THR A 737 -0.81 -20.48 38.04
CA THR A 737 -0.23 -19.65 36.99
C THR A 737 -0.31 -18.18 37.35
N PHE A 738 0.71 -17.41 37.00
CA PHE A 738 0.82 -15.98 37.25
C PHE A 738 1.03 -15.25 35.92
N SER A 739 0.22 -14.24 35.65
CA SER A 739 0.33 -13.41 34.44
C SER A 739 1.35 -12.29 34.62
N SER A 740 1.78 -11.70 33.50
CA SER A 740 2.55 -10.44 33.49
C SER A 740 1.76 -9.26 34.07
N ASP A 741 0.43 -9.36 34.11
CA ASP A 741 -0.48 -8.32 34.64
C ASP A 741 -0.68 -8.39 36.15
N GLY A 742 0.04 -9.31 36.83
CA GLY A 742 -0.02 -9.47 38.27
C GLY A 742 -1.23 -10.27 38.78
N THR A 743 -1.94 -10.97 37.90
CA THR A 743 -3.08 -11.84 38.26
C THR A 743 -2.62 -13.29 38.42
N GLU A 744 -3.16 -14.00 39.41
CA GLU A 744 -2.83 -15.41 39.66
C GLU A 744 -4.09 -16.27 39.48
N SER A 745 -3.95 -17.43 38.83
CA SER A 745 -5.04 -18.41 38.73
C SER A 745 -5.34 -19.06 40.09
N GLU A 746 -6.44 -19.82 40.15
CA GLU A 746 -6.66 -20.75 41.26
C GLU A 746 -5.50 -21.77 41.38
N LYS A 747 -5.24 -22.22 42.62
CA LYS A 747 -4.17 -23.18 42.97
C LYS A 747 -4.69 -24.60 42.89
N VAL A 748 -3.92 -25.48 42.25
CA VAL A 748 -4.27 -26.88 42.00
C VAL A 748 -3.35 -27.80 42.81
N ALA A 749 -3.93 -28.72 43.60
CA ALA A 749 -3.18 -29.60 44.49
C ALA A 749 -2.72 -30.90 43.80
N VAL A 750 -1.55 -31.44 44.19
CA VAL A 750 -1.00 -32.73 43.74
C VAL A 750 -0.19 -33.41 44.85
N GLU A 751 -0.33 -34.72 45.02
CA GLU A 751 0.36 -35.53 46.05
C GLU A 751 1.36 -36.53 45.45
N ALA A 752 2.47 -36.82 46.15
CA ALA A 752 3.56 -37.67 45.64
C ALA A 752 4.33 -38.43 46.76
N THR A 753 4.71 -39.70 46.53
CA THR A 753 5.43 -40.58 47.50
C THR A 753 6.69 -41.23 46.90
N THR A 754 7.85 -41.22 47.58
CA THR A 754 9.19 -41.68 47.10
C THR A 754 9.46 -43.23 47.19
N GLN A 755 10.43 -43.79 46.42
CA GLN A 755 10.66 -45.26 46.10
C GLN A 755 11.88 -45.99 46.81
N ILE A 756 12.33 -47.24 46.41
CA ILE A 756 13.36 -48.17 47.07
C ILE A 756 14.59 -48.60 46.14
N PHE A 757 15.77 -49.15 46.59
CA PHE A 757 17.08 -49.35 45.82
C PHE A 757 17.87 -50.76 45.81
N ASN A 758 18.48 -51.28 44.67
CA ASN A 758 19.28 -52.60 44.48
C ASN A 758 20.10 -52.81 43.09
N ARG A 759 21.41 -53.27 42.94
CA ARG A 759 22.25 -53.30 41.61
C ARG A 759 23.44 -54.34 41.33
N PRO A 760 23.91 -54.63 40.04
CA PRO A 760 24.87 -55.72 39.57
C PRO A 760 26.40 -55.40 39.21
N PRO A 761 27.31 -56.40 38.91
CA PRO A 761 28.81 -56.29 38.81
C PRO A 761 29.49 -55.48 37.67
N LEU A 762 29.25 -55.80 36.40
CA LEU A 762 29.57 -54.89 35.27
C LEU A 762 28.23 -54.33 34.82
N GLU A 763 27.97 -53.09 35.19
CA GLU A 763 26.72 -52.42 34.91
C GLU A 763 26.83 -51.72 33.55
N ILE A 764 25.90 -52.06 32.67
CA ILE A 764 25.68 -51.34 31.41
C ILE A 764 24.57 -50.35 31.70
N ASP A 765 24.96 -49.11 31.97
CA ASP A 765 24.04 -47.99 32.05
C ASP A 765 23.93 -47.35 30.68
N VAL A 766 22.71 -47.30 30.14
CA VAL A 766 22.44 -46.54 28.93
C VAL A 766 22.42 -45.08 29.34
N VAL A 767 23.49 -44.34 29.05
CA VAL A 767 23.58 -42.90 29.38
C VAL A 767 22.59 -42.14 28.53
N GLU A 768 22.57 -42.49 27.26
CA GLU A 768 21.79 -41.81 26.26
C GLU A 768 21.58 -42.78 25.10
N LEU A 769 20.34 -43.01 24.70
CA LEU A 769 20.01 -43.80 23.53
C LEU A 769 18.85 -43.08 22.87
N HIS A 770 19.14 -42.47 21.74
CA HIS A 770 18.20 -41.65 21.01
C HIS A 770 17.26 -42.53 20.20
N ASP A 771 16.02 -42.07 20.09
CA ASP A 771 15.08 -42.63 19.12
C ASP A 771 15.62 -42.44 17.69
N VAL A 772 15.21 -43.34 16.80
CA VAL A 772 15.67 -43.38 15.41
C VAL A 772 14.60 -42.78 14.52
N PHE A 773 14.93 -41.73 13.80
CA PHE A 773 14.10 -41.21 12.74
C PHE A 773 14.51 -41.86 11.42
N SER A 774 13.57 -42.60 10.82
CA SER A 774 13.88 -43.43 9.64
C SER A 774 14.34 -42.58 8.44
N ASN A 775 13.88 -41.33 8.29
CA ASN A 775 14.34 -40.43 7.22
C ASN A 775 15.81 -40.01 7.34
N SER A 776 16.36 -39.92 8.55
CA SER A 776 17.73 -39.48 8.83
C SER A 776 18.68 -40.63 9.15
N TYR A 777 18.30 -41.87 8.80
CA TYR A 777 19.02 -43.10 9.14
C TYR A 777 20.54 -43.07 8.83
N LYS A 778 20.96 -42.32 7.80
CA LYS A 778 22.37 -42.16 7.41
C LYS A 778 23.22 -41.38 8.42
N THR A 779 22.61 -40.55 9.26
CA THR A 779 23.34 -39.72 10.23
C THR A 779 23.87 -40.57 11.39
N TYR A 780 23.15 -41.61 11.79
CA TYR A 780 23.53 -42.51 12.89
C TYR A 780 24.76 -43.39 12.61
N GLU A 781 25.18 -43.52 11.35
CA GLU A 781 26.45 -44.15 10.97
C GLU A 781 27.66 -43.31 11.44
N ARG A 782 27.54 -41.98 11.32
CA ARG A 782 28.59 -41.03 11.65
C ARG A 782 28.58 -40.65 13.12
N GLU A 783 27.42 -40.23 13.61
CA GLU A 783 27.27 -39.59 14.94
C GLU A 783 26.99 -40.62 16.04
N GLY A 784 26.48 -41.79 15.68
CA GLY A 784 26.00 -42.80 16.62
C GLY A 784 24.57 -42.55 17.07
N ILE A 785 23.97 -43.57 17.68
CA ILE A 785 22.58 -43.56 18.18
C ILE A 785 22.54 -43.30 19.70
N GLY A 786 23.69 -43.26 20.36
CA GLY A 786 23.75 -43.04 21.80
C GLY A 786 25.09 -43.43 22.39
N ARG A 787 25.16 -43.41 23.72
CA ARG A 787 26.30 -43.79 24.53
C ARG A 787 25.86 -44.68 25.68
N ILE A 788 26.69 -45.68 25.97
CA ILE A 788 26.59 -46.43 27.22
C ILE A 788 27.73 -46.05 28.14
N LYS A 789 27.48 -46.11 29.44
CA LYS A 789 28.47 -46.04 30.50
C LYS A 789 28.62 -47.43 31.06
N LEU A 790 29.83 -47.97 30.91
CA LEU A 790 30.20 -49.23 31.50
C LEU A 790 30.77 -48.92 32.88
N THR A 791 30.05 -49.31 33.93
CA THR A 791 30.51 -49.14 35.31
C THR A 791 30.98 -50.47 35.86
N ASN A 792 32.22 -50.47 36.31
CA ASN A 792 32.76 -51.60 37.06
C ASN A 792 32.38 -51.45 38.54
N ASN A 793 31.23 -52.01 38.94
CA ASN A 793 30.77 -52.02 40.33
C ASN A 793 31.51 -53.05 41.20
N THR A 794 32.56 -53.68 40.65
CA THR A 794 33.42 -54.60 41.38
C THR A 794 34.69 -53.92 41.88
N ASN A 795 35.44 -54.64 42.70
CA ASN A 795 36.74 -54.21 43.20
C ASN A 795 37.94 -54.66 42.35
N LYS A 796 37.73 -55.21 41.12
CA LYS A 796 38.81 -55.74 40.24
C LYS A 796 38.79 -55.10 38.85
N SER A 797 39.95 -54.86 38.23
CA SER A 797 40.03 -54.28 36.88
C SER A 797 39.61 -55.27 35.79
N MET A 798 38.90 -54.79 34.76
CA MET A 798 38.46 -55.56 33.59
C MET A 798 39.24 -55.13 32.34
N GLU A 799 39.64 -56.08 31.49
CA GLU A 799 40.49 -55.83 30.30
C GLU A 799 39.88 -56.46 29.03
N ARG A 800 40.22 -55.90 27.85
CA ARG A 800 39.76 -56.37 26.53
C ARG A 800 38.24 -56.45 26.39
N ILE A 801 37.56 -55.39 26.81
CA ILE A 801 36.10 -55.31 26.78
C ILE A 801 35.65 -55.07 25.34
N LYS A 802 34.76 -55.93 24.83
CA LYS A 802 34.12 -55.80 23.52
C LYS A 802 32.65 -55.45 23.70
N VAL A 803 32.24 -54.33 23.11
CA VAL A 803 30.86 -53.86 23.07
C VAL A 803 30.30 -54.07 21.66
N THR A 804 29.10 -54.66 21.55
CA THR A 804 28.39 -54.79 20.28
C THR A 804 26.99 -54.18 20.37
N PHE A 805 26.55 -53.55 19.29
CA PHE A 805 25.22 -52.95 19.16
C PHE A 805 24.50 -53.48 17.92
N GLN A 806 23.25 -53.88 18.08
CA GLN A 806 22.40 -54.30 16.98
C GLN A 806 20.94 -53.90 17.20
N LEU A 807 20.32 -53.32 16.18
CA LEU A 807 18.88 -53.19 16.08
C LEU A 807 18.36 -54.27 15.13
N ARG A 808 17.50 -55.16 15.66
CA ARG A 808 17.00 -56.33 14.93
C ARG A 808 16.19 -55.87 13.70
N ASP A 809 16.31 -56.61 12.59
CA ASP A 809 15.59 -56.41 11.31
C ASP A 809 15.96 -55.15 10.50
N PHE A 810 16.64 -54.17 11.12
CA PHE A 810 17.07 -52.92 10.48
C PHE A 810 18.58 -52.82 10.22
N MET A 811 19.38 -53.76 10.73
CA MET A 811 20.82 -53.83 10.51
C MET A 811 21.22 -55.20 9.98
N ASP A 812 22.06 -55.24 8.93
CA ASP A 812 22.55 -56.50 8.36
C ASP A 812 23.55 -57.20 9.28
N PHE A 813 24.37 -56.43 10.02
CA PHE A 813 25.37 -56.93 10.97
C PHE A 813 25.47 -56.01 12.21
N PRO A 814 25.82 -56.55 13.40
CA PRO A 814 26.09 -55.73 14.59
C PRO A 814 27.34 -54.85 14.40
N THR A 815 27.34 -53.66 14.97
CA THR A 815 28.52 -52.80 15.05
C THR A 815 29.35 -53.15 16.30
N GLU A 816 30.67 -52.93 16.24
CA GLU A 816 31.59 -53.32 17.31
C GLU A 816 32.50 -52.17 17.76
N THR A 817 32.63 -51.99 19.09
CA THR A 817 33.57 -51.05 19.73
C THR A 817 34.41 -51.79 20.78
N LYS A 818 35.72 -51.49 20.88
CA LYS A 818 36.65 -52.15 21.80
C LYS A 818 37.20 -51.17 22.83
N LEU A 819 37.24 -51.59 24.09
CA LEU A 819 37.86 -50.86 25.21
C LEU A 819 38.97 -51.72 25.83
N ASP A 820 40.17 -51.17 25.93
CA ASP A 820 41.34 -51.92 26.37
C ASP A 820 41.28 -52.28 27.86
N LYS A 821 40.79 -51.36 28.72
CA LYS A 821 40.78 -51.54 30.19
C LYS A 821 39.74 -50.67 30.91
N LEU A 822 39.13 -51.18 31.99
CA LEU A 822 38.22 -50.48 32.91
C LEU A 822 38.59 -50.80 34.38
N LEU A 823 38.88 -49.76 35.18
CA LEU A 823 39.34 -49.88 36.58
C LEU A 823 38.18 -50.08 37.58
N PRO A 824 38.43 -50.61 38.81
CA PRO A 824 37.41 -50.78 39.85
C PRO A 824 36.69 -49.47 40.23
N GLY A 825 35.37 -49.51 40.38
CA GLY A 825 34.53 -48.34 40.72
C GLY A 825 34.58 -47.20 39.71
N LYS A 826 35.26 -47.40 38.57
CA LYS A 826 35.33 -46.44 37.47
C LYS A 826 34.32 -46.79 36.41
N SER A 827 33.96 -45.77 35.65
CA SER A 827 33.07 -45.89 34.53
C SER A 827 33.68 -45.24 33.30
N GLU A 828 33.47 -45.84 32.15
CA GLU A 828 33.90 -45.31 30.85
C GLU A 828 32.72 -45.25 29.89
N GLU A 829 32.67 -44.20 29.08
CA GLU A 829 31.61 -44.01 28.08
C GLU A 829 32.02 -44.58 26.72
N VAL A 830 31.11 -45.31 26.09
CA VAL A 830 31.30 -45.94 24.79
C VAL A 830 30.16 -45.54 23.86
N ALA A 831 30.50 -44.94 22.71
CA ALA A 831 29.52 -44.58 21.68
C ALA A 831 29.00 -45.81 20.94
N LEU A 832 27.69 -45.85 20.71
CA LEU A 832 26.98 -46.86 19.93
C LEU A 832 26.75 -46.33 18.52
N LYS A 833 27.31 -46.99 17.51
CA LYS A 833 27.08 -46.64 16.09
C LYS A 833 26.06 -47.57 15.46
N ALA A 834 25.25 -47.07 14.53
CA ALA A 834 24.27 -47.87 13.81
C ALA A 834 24.45 -47.73 12.30
N VAL A 835 24.46 -48.85 11.57
CA VAL A 835 24.48 -48.88 10.10
C VAL A 835 23.21 -49.58 9.65
N PHE A 836 22.20 -48.81 9.26
CA PHE A 836 20.89 -49.33 8.89
C PHE A 836 20.84 -49.74 7.42
N ASN A 837 20.12 -50.83 7.14
CA ASN A 837 19.75 -51.22 5.79
C ASN A 837 18.46 -50.49 5.37
N ASN A 838 18.05 -50.62 4.10
CA ASN A 838 16.91 -49.88 3.56
C ASN A 838 15.54 -50.30 4.12
N SER A 839 15.44 -51.40 4.90
CA SER A 839 14.15 -51.81 5.50
C SER A 839 13.61 -50.75 6.46
N ILE A 840 14.49 -49.91 7.01
CA ILE A 840 14.11 -48.82 7.92
C ILE A 840 13.17 -47.80 7.26
N LEU A 841 13.27 -47.61 5.93
CA LEU A 841 12.39 -46.74 5.17
C LEU A 841 11.06 -47.42 4.76
N THR A 842 10.84 -48.67 5.16
CA THR A 842 9.60 -49.42 4.86
C THR A 842 8.61 -49.43 6.02
N LEU A 843 9.02 -48.91 7.19
CA LEU A 843 8.13 -48.66 8.32
C LEU A 843 7.03 -47.68 7.91
N THR A 844 5.79 -48.02 8.28
CA THR A 844 4.59 -47.20 8.07
C THR A 844 3.97 -46.71 9.38
N GLU A 845 4.47 -47.21 10.51
CA GLU A 845 4.01 -46.87 11.86
C GLU A 845 5.23 -46.82 12.80
N ASP A 846 5.12 -46.01 13.86
CA ASP A 846 6.15 -45.90 14.88
C ASP A 846 6.28 -47.24 15.61
N SER A 847 7.49 -47.79 15.66
CA SER A 847 7.74 -49.12 16.20
C SER A 847 8.78 -49.08 17.30
N SER A 848 8.44 -49.60 18.47
CA SER A 848 9.38 -49.84 19.55
C SER A 848 10.18 -51.12 19.26
N VAL A 849 11.47 -50.97 18.97
CA VAL A 849 12.38 -52.07 18.61
C VAL A 849 13.37 -52.31 19.74
N GLN A 850 13.61 -53.58 20.08
CA GLN A 850 14.64 -53.90 21.06
C GLN A 850 16.03 -53.71 20.44
N ALA A 851 16.82 -52.82 21.04
CA ALA A 851 18.24 -52.70 20.75
C ALA A 851 19.01 -53.68 21.62
N MET A 852 19.85 -54.51 21.01
CA MET A 852 20.71 -55.44 21.72
C MET A 852 22.08 -54.80 21.93
N ILE A 853 22.40 -54.49 23.20
CA ILE A 853 23.72 -54.02 23.62
C ILE A 853 24.38 -55.12 24.43
N GLU A 854 25.49 -55.66 23.95
CA GLU A 854 26.28 -56.65 24.70
C GLU A 854 27.66 -56.09 25.01
N ALA A 855 28.05 -56.11 26.29
CA ALA A 855 29.42 -55.89 26.72
C ALA A 855 30.00 -57.22 27.22
N SER A 856 31.17 -57.58 26.71
CA SER A 856 31.83 -58.83 27.08
C SER A 856 33.29 -58.62 27.43
N TYR A 857 33.76 -59.31 28.47
CA TYR A 857 35.17 -59.33 28.86
C TYR A 857 35.60 -60.76 29.23
N PHE A 858 36.88 -60.99 29.47
CA PHE A 858 37.39 -62.30 29.86
C PHE A 858 37.71 -62.34 31.35
N GLU A 859 37.15 -63.33 32.06
CA GLU A 859 37.49 -63.63 33.45
C GLU A 859 37.97 -65.09 33.54
N ASN A 860 39.19 -65.30 34.05
CA ASN A 860 39.82 -66.63 34.15
C ASN A 860 39.84 -67.42 32.81
N GLY A 861 40.04 -66.73 31.69
CA GLY A 861 40.07 -67.34 30.35
C GLY A 861 38.70 -67.68 29.76
N LYS A 862 37.59 -67.43 30.48
CA LYS A 862 36.22 -67.58 29.98
C LYS A 862 35.63 -66.21 29.64
N ARG A 863 34.93 -66.13 28.51
CA ARG A 863 34.20 -64.93 28.10
C ARG A 863 32.94 -64.79 28.97
N VAL A 864 32.80 -63.65 29.63
CA VAL A 864 31.62 -63.27 30.43
C VAL A 864 30.90 -62.16 29.68
N ASN A 865 29.59 -62.30 29.49
CA ASN A 865 28.76 -61.36 28.75
C ASN A 865 27.71 -60.74 29.68
N TYR A 866 27.52 -59.44 29.51
CA TYR A 866 26.42 -58.68 30.10
C TYR A 866 25.65 -58.06 28.95
N SER A 867 24.32 -58.15 29.00
CA SER A 867 23.45 -57.62 27.97
C SER A 867 22.48 -56.63 28.58
N LYS A 868 22.27 -55.52 27.90
CA LYS A 868 21.15 -54.62 28.12
C LYS A 868 20.36 -54.55 26.83
N ASN A 869 19.06 -54.80 26.92
CA ASN A 869 18.17 -54.76 25.77
C ASN A 869 17.18 -53.61 25.92
N PRO A 870 17.64 -52.33 25.90
CA PRO A 870 16.73 -51.21 25.94
C PRO A 870 15.86 -51.19 24.69
N THR A 871 14.66 -50.63 24.85
CA THR A 871 13.78 -50.36 23.72
C THR A 871 14.14 -49.01 23.12
N VAL A 872 14.21 -48.95 21.80
CA VAL A 872 14.38 -47.71 21.02
C VAL A 872 13.15 -47.54 20.15
N ASN A 873 12.56 -46.35 20.13
CA ASN A 873 11.51 -46.10 19.17
C ASN A 873 12.15 -45.79 17.82
N VAL A 874 11.77 -46.56 16.80
CA VAL A 874 12.06 -46.26 15.41
C VAL A 874 10.80 -45.60 14.86
N TYR A 875 10.88 -44.28 14.70
CA TYR A 875 9.81 -43.50 14.14
C TYR A 875 9.68 -43.79 12.64
N ASP A 876 8.43 -43.77 12.18
CA ASP A 876 8.09 -43.90 10.77
C ASP A 876 8.84 -42.88 9.89
N LYS A 877 9.01 -43.19 8.60
CA LYS A 877 9.80 -42.39 7.66
C LYS A 877 9.31 -40.94 7.49
N HIS A 878 8.05 -40.64 7.79
CA HIS A 878 7.46 -39.30 7.69
C HIS A 878 7.69 -38.48 8.96
N ARG A 879 8.13 -39.08 10.06
CA ARG A 879 8.23 -38.41 11.35
C ARG A 879 9.47 -37.54 11.46
N LEU A 880 9.34 -36.36 12.02
CA LEU A 880 10.45 -35.42 12.25
C LEU A 880 10.25 -34.73 13.60
N THR A 881 11.31 -34.44 14.34
CA THR A 881 11.28 -33.39 15.39
C THR A 881 11.99 -32.14 14.90
N TRP A 882 11.51 -30.96 15.30
CA TRP A 882 12.09 -29.66 14.94
C TRP A 882 13.26 -29.24 15.85
N ASP A 883 13.81 -30.19 16.62
CA ASP A 883 15.02 -30.04 17.43
C ASP A 883 16.24 -29.71 16.61
N GLU A 884 16.32 -30.32 15.44
CA GLU A 884 17.35 -30.06 14.45
C GLU A 884 16.69 -29.72 13.11
N ARG A 885 16.48 -28.43 12.86
CA ARG A 885 15.74 -27.92 11.69
C ARG A 885 16.30 -28.45 10.36
N ASP A 886 17.61 -28.60 10.26
CA ASP A 886 18.31 -29.14 9.09
C ASP A 886 17.83 -30.56 8.71
N ARG A 887 17.22 -31.31 9.64
CA ARG A 887 16.69 -32.66 9.39
C ARG A 887 15.52 -32.64 8.39
N PHE A 888 14.81 -31.51 8.24
CA PHE A 888 13.82 -31.32 7.18
C PHE A 888 14.40 -31.61 5.77
N ALA A 889 15.68 -31.31 5.55
CA ALA A 889 16.33 -31.51 4.25
C ALA A 889 16.34 -32.98 3.79
N THR A 890 16.16 -33.94 4.69
CA THR A 890 16.02 -35.37 4.33
C THR A 890 14.80 -35.66 3.43
N PHE A 891 13.75 -34.84 3.53
CA PHE A 891 12.51 -34.92 2.75
C PHE A 891 12.64 -34.30 1.36
N VAL A 892 13.57 -33.36 1.17
CA VAL A 892 13.90 -32.79 -0.13
C VAL A 892 14.68 -33.84 -0.93
N THR A 893 13.98 -34.59 -1.77
CA THR A 893 14.50 -35.79 -2.45
C THR A 893 14.67 -35.57 -3.97
N PRO A 894 15.66 -34.77 -4.41
CA PRO A 894 15.80 -34.38 -5.83
C PRO A 894 16.19 -35.53 -6.77
N LYS A 895 16.69 -36.64 -6.19
CA LYS A 895 17.10 -37.84 -6.94
C LYS A 895 15.97 -38.85 -7.09
N ASP A 896 14.76 -38.47 -6.71
CA ASP A 896 13.61 -39.34 -6.77
C ASP A 896 13.05 -39.46 -8.20
N ALA A 897 12.96 -40.68 -8.75
CA ALA A 897 12.64 -40.91 -10.16
C ALA A 897 11.26 -40.34 -10.59
N PRO A 898 10.15 -40.59 -9.87
CA PRO A 898 8.86 -39.96 -10.19
C PRO A 898 8.90 -38.42 -10.25
N ILE A 899 9.68 -37.78 -9.38
CA ILE A 899 9.82 -36.32 -9.34
C ILE A 899 10.63 -35.83 -10.54
N ILE A 900 11.78 -36.46 -10.80
CA ILE A 900 12.61 -36.17 -11.97
C ILE A 900 11.80 -36.31 -13.26
N ASP A 901 11.03 -37.38 -13.38
CA ASP A 901 10.29 -37.69 -14.59
C ASP A 901 9.14 -36.69 -14.83
N LEU A 902 8.41 -36.29 -13.78
CA LEU A 902 7.43 -35.20 -13.87
C LEU A 902 8.09 -33.88 -14.29
N VAL A 903 9.12 -33.44 -13.56
CA VAL A 903 9.74 -32.15 -13.79
C VAL A 903 10.41 -32.08 -15.16
N ARG A 904 11.07 -33.16 -15.60
CA ARG A 904 11.64 -33.26 -16.94
C ARG A 904 10.57 -33.22 -18.03
N SER A 905 9.40 -33.85 -17.81
CA SER A 905 8.29 -33.80 -18.76
C SER A 905 7.76 -32.37 -18.96
N ILE A 906 7.79 -31.54 -17.90
CA ILE A 906 7.40 -30.13 -17.97
C ILE A 906 8.53 -29.31 -18.62
N ALA A 907 9.75 -29.38 -18.08
CA ALA A 907 10.89 -28.58 -18.52
C ALA A 907 11.22 -28.77 -20.01
N THR A 908 11.05 -29.99 -20.55
CA THR A 908 11.27 -30.27 -21.99
C THR A 908 10.32 -29.51 -22.91
N GLN A 909 9.13 -29.12 -22.44
CA GLN A 909 8.18 -28.29 -23.18
C GLN A 909 8.53 -26.79 -23.18
N PHE A 910 9.43 -26.38 -22.27
CA PHE A 910 9.97 -25.03 -22.13
C PHE A 910 11.44 -24.93 -22.57
N LYS A 911 11.92 -25.86 -23.41
CA LYS A 911 13.31 -25.94 -23.95
C LYS A 911 13.85 -24.65 -24.59
N GLU A 912 12.96 -23.71 -24.92
CA GLU A 912 13.27 -22.41 -25.53
C GLU A 912 13.96 -21.44 -24.55
N THR A 913 13.80 -21.64 -23.23
CA THR A 913 14.40 -20.82 -22.18
C THR A 913 15.26 -21.66 -21.24
N ARG A 914 16.33 -21.06 -20.72
CA ARG A 914 17.14 -21.59 -19.61
C ARG A 914 17.02 -20.73 -18.35
N ASP A 915 16.04 -19.85 -18.33
CA ASP A 915 15.80 -18.94 -17.23
C ASP A 915 15.17 -19.69 -16.04
N GLU A 916 15.85 -19.63 -14.91
CA GLU A 916 15.50 -20.32 -13.68
C GLU A 916 14.12 -19.90 -13.17
N ALA A 917 13.76 -18.62 -13.27
CA ALA A 917 12.46 -18.11 -12.85
C ALA A 917 11.32 -18.59 -13.75
N GLN A 918 11.54 -18.66 -15.07
CA GLN A 918 10.56 -19.20 -16.01
C GLN A 918 10.34 -20.71 -15.82
N LEU A 919 11.42 -21.48 -15.63
CA LEU A 919 11.32 -22.91 -15.37
C LEU A 919 10.63 -23.21 -14.04
N ALA A 920 10.95 -22.44 -12.99
CA ALA A 920 10.28 -22.54 -11.71
C ALA A 920 8.78 -22.24 -11.82
N ALA A 921 8.41 -21.13 -12.48
CA ALA A 921 7.01 -20.78 -12.73
C ALA A 921 6.24 -21.88 -13.48
N ALA A 922 6.85 -22.44 -14.53
CA ALA A 922 6.25 -23.53 -15.30
C ALA A 922 5.99 -24.78 -14.44
N VAL A 923 6.92 -25.13 -13.54
CA VAL A 923 6.74 -26.26 -12.61
C VAL A 923 5.64 -25.93 -11.60
N PHE A 924 5.63 -24.74 -10.99
CA PHE A 924 4.62 -24.34 -10.01
C PHE A 924 3.19 -24.38 -10.58
N ASP A 925 2.99 -23.76 -11.75
CA ASP A 925 1.70 -23.72 -12.42
C ASP A 925 1.27 -25.13 -12.85
N ALA A 926 2.21 -25.97 -13.30
CA ALA A 926 1.94 -27.36 -13.62
C ALA A 926 1.49 -28.16 -12.39
N LEU A 927 2.07 -27.96 -11.21
CA LEU A 927 1.59 -28.61 -9.98
C LEU A 927 0.12 -28.25 -9.69
N GLY A 928 -0.25 -26.98 -9.87
CA GLY A 928 -1.63 -26.52 -9.76
C GLY A 928 -2.59 -27.11 -10.80
N LEU A 929 -2.09 -27.52 -11.98
CA LEU A 929 -2.85 -28.24 -13.00
C LEU A 929 -2.93 -29.75 -12.75
N TYR A 930 -1.86 -30.33 -12.21
CA TYR A 930 -1.81 -31.72 -11.79
C TYR A 930 -2.87 -32.03 -10.74
N GLY A 931 -3.31 -30.98 -10.04
CA GLY A 931 -4.35 -31.00 -9.02
C GLY A 931 -3.77 -31.01 -7.61
N ILE A 932 -2.50 -30.61 -7.44
CA ILE A 932 -1.92 -30.46 -6.10
C ILE A 932 -2.67 -29.34 -5.38
N THR A 933 -3.13 -29.64 -4.17
CA THR A 933 -3.97 -28.73 -3.38
C THR A 933 -3.39 -28.57 -1.99
N TYR A 934 -3.35 -27.34 -1.48
CA TYR A 934 -3.04 -27.12 -0.07
C TYR A 934 -4.20 -27.59 0.81
N ILE A 935 -3.90 -28.47 1.76
CA ILE A 935 -4.81 -28.92 2.80
C ILE A 935 -4.08 -28.79 4.13
N GLN A 936 -4.56 -27.92 4.99
CA GLN A 936 -4.00 -27.76 6.32
C GLN A 936 -4.24 -29.04 7.14
N ASP A 937 -3.17 -29.63 7.71
CA ASP A 937 -3.29 -30.78 8.60
C ASP A 937 -4.10 -30.39 9.86
N PRO A 938 -5.20 -31.09 10.19
CA PRO A 938 -5.96 -30.85 11.41
C PRO A 938 -5.24 -31.32 12.68
N SER A 939 -4.32 -32.28 12.56
CA SER A 939 -3.77 -33.02 13.70
C SER A 939 -2.42 -32.52 14.17
N ASN A 940 -1.59 -31.98 13.27
CA ASN A 940 -0.26 -31.50 13.62
C ASN A 940 0.28 -30.41 12.68
N PRO A 941 -0.50 -29.36 12.35
CA PRO A 941 -0.03 -28.36 11.40
C PRO A 941 1.25 -27.70 11.92
N TYR A 942 2.23 -27.47 11.04
CA TYR A 942 3.47 -26.73 11.35
C TYR A 942 3.22 -25.43 12.15
N GLN A 943 2.09 -24.77 11.91
CA GLN A 943 1.60 -23.60 12.66
C GLN A 943 1.53 -23.80 14.18
N ILE A 944 1.28 -25.03 14.63
CA ILE A 944 1.11 -25.44 16.04
C ILE A 944 2.40 -26.03 16.62
N SER A 945 3.31 -26.56 15.78
CA SER A 945 4.62 -27.09 16.17
C SER A 945 5.75 -26.05 16.13
N SER A 946 5.59 -24.95 15.38
CA SER A 946 6.54 -23.83 15.27
C SER A 946 6.97 -23.28 16.64
N GLY A 947 8.19 -23.64 17.07
CA GLY A 947 8.78 -23.23 18.35
C GLY A 947 8.74 -24.29 19.46
N LYS A 948 8.07 -25.43 19.23
CA LYS A 948 8.07 -26.60 20.13
C LYS A 948 9.05 -27.65 19.60
N VAL A 949 10.24 -27.64 20.18
CA VAL A 949 11.42 -28.43 19.80
C VAL A 949 11.18 -29.96 19.83
N ASN A 950 10.23 -30.43 20.67
CA ASN A 950 9.98 -31.86 20.92
C ASN A 950 8.71 -32.42 20.26
N THR A 951 8.01 -31.64 19.42
CA THR A 951 6.81 -32.13 18.72
C THR A 951 7.24 -32.96 17.52
N VAL A 952 6.77 -34.19 17.43
CA VAL A 952 7.00 -35.06 16.27
C VAL A 952 6.00 -34.67 15.17
N ASP A 953 6.48 -34.06 14.10
CA ASP A 953 5.74 -33.69 12.90
C ASP A 953 5.60 -34.87 11.92
N TYR A 954 4.68 -34.77 10.96
CA TYR A 954 4.48 -35.75 9.88
C TYR A 954 4.63 -35.07 8.53
N ILE A 955 5.70 -35.37 7.81
CA ILE A 955 6.03 -34.78 6.51
C ILE A 955 5.96 -35.85 5.42
N GLN A 956 5.16 -35.60 4.39
CA GLN A 956 5.06 -36.44 3.22
C GLN A 956 6.28 -36.27 2.32
N PHE A 957 6.77 -37.37 1.74
CA PHE A 957 7.76 -37.24 0.69
C PHE A 957 7.11 -36.64 -0.56
N PRO A 958 7.86 -35.88 -1.39
CA PRO A 958 7.35 -35.28 -2.63
C PRO A 958 6.52 -36.22 -3.52
N ARG A 959 6.94 -37.49 -3.67
CA ARG A 959 6.20 -38.48 -4.46
C ARG A 959 4.84 -38.85 -3.87
N GLU A 960 4.69 -38.80 -2.55
CA GLU A 960 3.45 -39.09 -1.83
C GLU A 960 2.52 -37.89 -1.91
N THR A 961 3.02 -36.66 -1.76
CA THR A 961 2.26 -35.43 -2.03
C THR A 961 1.73 -35.42 -3.47
N MET A 962 2.56 -35.87 -4.43
CA MET A 962 2.18 -36.04 -5.83
C MET A 962 1.09 -37.10 -6.01
N GLU A 963 1.18 -38.23 -5.30
CA GLU A 963 0.20 -39.32 -5.36
C GLU A 963 -1.15 -38.94 -4.75
N ARG A 964 -1.13 -38.33 -3.55
CA ARG A 964 -2.32 -37.89 -2.82
C ARG A 964 -2.95 -36.63 -3.40
N LYS A 965 -2.17 -35.86 -4.19
CA LYS A 965 -2.54 -34.56 -4.75
C LYS A 965 -2.87 -33.50 -3.71
N SER A 966 -2.35 -33.67 -2.50
CA SER A 966 -2.54 -32.71 -1.42
C SER A 966 -1.43 -32.80 -0.40
N GLY A 967 -1.13 -31.67 0.22
CA GLY A 967 -0.22 -31.55 1.36
C GLY A 967 -0.45 -30.23 2.09
N ASP A 968 0.07 -30.13 3.30
CA ASP A 968 0.13 -28.87 4.06
C ASP A 968 1.38 -28.06 3.68
N CYS A 969 1.81 -27.10 4.51
CA CYS A 969 2.81 -26.13 4.09
C CYS A 969 4.20 -26.76 3.91
N ASP A 970 4.62 -27.63 4.81
CA ASP A 970 5.90 -28.32 4.80
C ASP A 970 5.97 -29.41 3.72
N ASP A 971 4.88 -30.14 3.48
CA ASP A 971 4.75 -31.06 2.34
C ASP A 971 4.98 -30.33 1.00
N LEU A 972 4.32 -29.19 0.80
CA LEU A 972 4.39 -28.42 -0.44
C LEU A 972 5.76 -27.74 -0.61
N VAL A 973 6.38 -27.29 0.49
CA VAL A 973 7.77 -26.81 0.48
C VAL A 973 8.72 -27.93 0.08
N ALA A 974 8.64 -29.12 0.71
CA ALA A 974 9.50 -30.25 0.39
C ALA A 974 9.35 -30.69 -1.08
N PHE A 975 8.10 -30.75 -1.58
CA PHE A 975 7.83 -31.11 -2.97
C PHE A 975 8.38 -30.08 -3.96
N TYR A 976 8.05 -28.80 -3.78
CA TYR A 976 8.49 -27.79 -4.74
C TYR A 976 10.02 -27.60 -4.69
N SER A 977 10.64 -27.66 -3.51
CA SER A 977 12.10 -27.69 -3.37
C SER A 977 12.72 -28.88 -4.10
N ALA A 978 12.23 -30.10 -3.88
CA ALA A 978 12.77 -31.30 -4.55
C ALA A 978 12.64 -31.21 -6.08
N ALA A 979 11.53 -30.62 -6.56
CA ALA A 979 11.30 -30.39 -7.98
C ALA A 979 12.34 -29.43 -8.59
N LEU A 980 12.58 -28.28 -7.96
CA LEU A 980 13.57 -27.29 -8.42
C LEU A 980 15.02 -27.82 -8.31
N GLU A 981 15.35 -28.46 -7.20
CA GLU A 981 16.66 -29.07 -6.96
C GLU A 981 16.97 -30.19 -7.97
N SER A 982 15.96 -30.93 -8.44
CA SER A 982 16.14 -31.94 -9.50
C SER A 982 16.57 -31.36 -10.85
N MET A 983 16.32 -30.06 -11.07
CA MET A 983 16.78 -29.30 -12.24
C MET A 983 18.10 -28.55 -12.00
N GLY A 984 18.66 -28.61 -10.79
CA GLY A 984 19.83 -27.85 -10.39
C GLY A 984 19.54 -26.38 -10.05
N ILE A 985 18.29 -26.05 -9.70
CA ILE A 985 17.93 -24.73 -9.18
C ILE A 985 18.00 -24.78 -7.65
N ASN A 986 18.98 -24.09 -7.08
CA ASN A 986 19.22 -24.09 -5.64
C ASN A 986 18.08 -23.44 -4.87
N THR A 987 17.71 -24.05 -3.74
CA THR A 987 16.60 -23.63 -2.88
C THR A 987 17.05 -23.36 -1.44
N ARG A 988 16.26 -22.54 -0.74
CA ARG A 988 16.30 -22.29 0.70
C ARG A 988 14.90 -22.44 1.26
N VAL A 989 14.81 -22.95 2.48
CA VAL A 989 13.56 -22.95 3.24
C VAL A 989 13.53 -21.70 4.10
N LEU A 990 12.41 -21.00 4.08
CA LEU A 990 12.17 -19.78 4.82
C LEU A 990 11.14 -20.07 5.91
N GLU A 991 11.59 -20.02 7.15
CA GLU A 991 10.73 -20.21 8.31
C GLU A 991 10.39 -18.86 8.92
N VAL A 992 9.11 -18.58 9.00
CA VAL A 992 8.56 -17.43 9.72
C VAL A 992 7.67 -17.95 10.85
N PRO A 993 7.34 -17.14 11.88
CA PRO A 993 6.51 -17.62 12.98
C PRO A 993 5.20 -18.25 12.50
N GLY A 994 5.04 -19.55 12.79
CA GLY A 994 3.88 -20.35 12.42
C GLY A 994 3.82 -20.76 10.95
N HIS A 995 4.78 -20.44 10.07
CA HIS A 995 4.62 -20.77 8.65
C HIS A 995 5.94 -21.03 7.93
N MET A 996 5.92 -21.94 6.96
CA MET A 996 7.06 -22.18 6.08
C MET A 996 6.73 -21.83 4.65
N LEU A 997 7.70 -21.21 3.99
CA LEU A 997 7.73 -21.01 2.56
C LEU A 997 9.15 -21.32 2.07
N MET A 998 9.44 -21.08 0.80
CA MET A 998 10.78 -21.33 0.26
C MET A 998 11.21 -20.19 -0.67
N MET A 999 12.52 -20.07 -0.92
CA MET A 999 13.04 -19.23 -2.00
C MET A 999 14.05 -19.99 -2.86
N PHE A 1000 14.16 -19.63 -4.14
CA PHE A 1000 15.13 -20.24 -5.05
C PHE A 1000 16.02 -19.19 -5.73
N SER A 1001 17.25 -19.59 -6.07
CA SER A 1001 18.21 -18.72 -6.73
C SER A 1001 17.84 -18.54 -8.21
N THR A 1002 17.95 -17.30 -8.68
CA THR A 1002 17.76 -16.97 -10.09
C THR A 1002 19.04 -17.09 -10.91
N GLY A 1003 20.19 -17.37 -10.26
CA GLY A 1003 21.52 -17.33 -10.88
C GLY A 1003 22.00 -15.93 -11.28
N ILE A 1004 21.21 -14.88 -11.04
CA ILE A 1004 21.56 -13.49 -11.32
C ILE A 1004 22.33 -12.94 -10.11
N ALA A 1005 23.55 -12.45 -10.32
CA ALA A 1005 24.30 -11.74 -9.28
C ALA A 1005 23.58 -10.45 -8.88
N ALA A 1006 23.54 -10.16 -7.58
CA ALA A 1006 23.13 -8.85 -7.08
C ALA A 1006 24.16 -7.80 -7.54
N ASP A 1007 23.70 -6.65 -7.99
CA ASP A 1007 24.58 -5.55 -8.40
C ASP A 1007 24.77 -4.53 -7.27
N GLU A 1008 25.70 -3.60 -7.47
CA GLU A 1008 26.06 -2.57 -6.49
C GLU A 1008 24.86 -1.72 -6.03
N ASP A 1009 23.82 -1.60 -6.86
CA ASP A 1009 22.63 -0.78 -6.59
C ASP A 1009 21.59 -1.50 -5.69
N ALA A 1010 21.82 -2.77 -5.32
CA ALA A 1010 20.94 -3.58 -4.46
C ALA A 1010 19.45 -3.59 -4.89
N TYR A 1011 19.17 -3.48 -6.19
CA TYR A 1011 17.80 -3.35 -6.69
C TYR A 1011 17.03 -4.66 -6.62
N THR A 1012 15.85 -4.61 -6.01
CA THR A 1012 14.98 -5.78 -5.76
C THR A 1012 13.64 -5.73 -6.49
N MET A 1013 13.42 -4.77 -7.39
CA MET A 1013 12.17 -4.54 -8.13
C MET A 1013 10.94 -4.52 -7.20
N ASP A 1014 10.69 -3.39 -6.53
CA ASP A 1014 9.59 -3.24 -5.57
C ASP A 1014 9.54 -4.35 -4.51
N ASN A 1015 10.73 -4.81 -4.08
CA ASN A 1015 10.90 -5.90 -3.12
C ASN A 1015 10.31 -7.25 -3.57
N MET A 1016 10.25 -7.51 -4.88
CA MET A 1016 9.91 -8.84 -5.42
C MET A 1016 11.09 -9.81 -5.29
N TYR A 1017 12.31 -9.38 -5.60
CA TYR A 1017 13.51 -10.19 -5.41
C TYR A 1017 14.11 -10.00 -4.04
N VAL A 1018 14.85 -11.00 -3.56
CA VAL A 1018 15.64 -10.94 -2.32
C VAL A 1018 17.11 -11.06 -2.66
N ILE A 1019 17.96 -10.26 -2.00
CA ILE A 1019 19.40 -10.42 -2.09
C ILE A 1019 19.85 -11.39 -1.00
N HIS A 1020 20.43 -12.51 -1.42
CA HIS A 1020 20.99 -13.53 -0.53
C HIS A 1020 22.20 -14.17 -1.23
N GLU A 1021 23.32 -14.32 -0.51
CA GLU A 1021 24.59 -14.85 -1.05
C GLU A 1021 25.04 -14.15 -2.36
N ASP A 1022 24.98 -12.82 -2.40
CA ASP A 1022 25.32 -11.98 -3.56
C ASP A 1022 24.56 -12.32 -4.85
N GLN A 1023 23.39 -12.97 -4.72
CA GLN A 1023 22.50 -13.33 -5.82
C GLN A 1023 21.07 -12.84 -5.55
N LEU A 1024 20.29 -12.73 -6.62
CA LEU A 1024 18.86 -12.49 -6.55
C LEU A 1024 18.12 -13.82 -6.37
N TRP A 1025 17.27 -13.88 -5.36
CA TRP A 1025 16.43 -15.02 -5.01
C TRP A 1025 14.96 -14.63 -5.12
N ILE A 1026 14.12 -15.62 -5.42
CA ILE A 1026 12.66 -15.49 -5.53
C ILE A 1026 12.00 -16.25 -4.38
N PRO A 1027 11.43 -15.55 -3.38
CA PRO A 1027 10.58 -16.18 -2.37
C PRO A 1027 9.23 -16.57 -2.96
N VAL A 1028 8.74 -17.76 -2.61
CA VAL A 1028 7.50 -18.35 -3.13
C VAL A 1028 6.66 -18.89 -1.98
N GLU A 1029 5.43 -18.41 -1.88
CA GLU A 1029 4.41 -18.97 -0.99
C GLU A 1029 3.80 -20.23 -1.61
N THR A 1030 4.34 -21.41 -1.26
CA THR A 1030 3.96 -22.69 -1.88
C THR A 1030 2.52 -23.11 -1.60
N THR A 1031 1.93 -22.64 -0.49
CA THR A 1031 0.51 -22.91 -0.17
C THR A 1031 -0.48 -22.31 -1.17
N LEU A 1032 -0.03 -21.37 -2.01
CA LEU A 1032 -0.83 -20.82 -3.09
C LEU A 1032 -0.84 -21.70 -4.36
N VAL A 1033 -0.33 -22.94 -4.30
CA VAL A 1033 -0.42 -23.91 -5.39
C VAL A 1033 -1.84 -23.97 -5.97
N GLY A 1034 -1.95 -23.93 -7.29
CA GLY A 1034 -3.23 -23.78 -7.99
C GLY A 1034 -3.61 -22.34 -8.35
N ASN A 1035 -2.94 -21.34 -7.77
CA ASN A 1035 -2.91 -19.96 -8.27
C ASN A 1035 -1.72 -19.77 -9.23
N ALA A 1036 -1.73 -18.64 -9.94
CA ALA A 1036 -0.62 -18.22 -10.80
C ALA A 1036 0.67 -18.00 -9.98
N PHE A 1037 1.82 -18.41 -10.53
CA PHE A 1037 3.13 -18.30 -9.88
C PHE A 1037 3.48 -16.87 -9.44
N VAL A 1038 3.19 -15.84 -10.25
CA VAL A 1038 3.49 -14.44 -9.87
C VAL A 1038 2.81 -14.05 -8.56
N LYS A 1039 1.60 -14.54 -8.30
CA LYS A 1039 0.88 -14.29 -7.03
C LYS A 1039 1.54 -15.00 -5.85
N ALA A 1040 2.04 -16.21 -6.06
CA ALA A 1040 2.81 -16.95 -5.04
C ALA A 1040 4.14 -16.25 -4.73
N TRP A 1041 4.78 -15.70 -5.76
CA TRP A 1041 6.00 -14.91 -5.64
C TRP A 1041 5.74 -13.60 -4.86
N GLU A 1042 4.74 -12.80 -5.25
CA GLU A 1042 4.38 -11.56 -4.53
C GLU A 1042 4.11 -11.80 -3.05
N LYS A 1043 3.33 -12.85 -2.74
CA LYS A 1043 3.00 -13.21 -1.35
C LYS A 1043 4.23 -13.70 -0.58
N GLY A 1044 5.07 -14.51 -1.22
CA GLY A 1044 6.32 -15.00 -0.64
C GLY A 1044 7.27 -13.85 -0.31
N ALA A 1045 7.44 -12.91 -1.25
CA ALA A 1045 8.30 -11.75 -1.09
C ALA A 1045 7.78 -10.82 0.02
N ALA A 1046 6.47 -10.55 0.06
CA ALA A 1046 5.85 -9.79 1.16
C ALA A 1046 6.07 -10.45 2.53
N SER A 1047 6.00 -11.79 2.60
CA SER A 1047 6.30 -12.55 3.82
C SER A 1047 7.77 -12.43 4.23
N TYR A 1048 8.69 -12.61 3.29
CA TYR A 1048 10.12 -12.45 3.53
C TYR A 1048 10.44 -11.05 4.10
N TYR A 1049 10.00 -9.98 3.42
CA TYR A 1049 10.29 -8.61 3.85
C TYR A 1049 9.58 -8.21 5.15
N LYS A 1050 8.44 -8.83 5.46
CA LYS A 1050 7.78 -8.66 6.77
C LYS A 1050 8.63 -9.23 7.91
N TRP A 1051 9.28 -10.36 7.69
CA TRP A 1051 9.92 -11.16 8.75
C TRP A 1051 11.45 -11.11 8.78
N LYS A 1052 12.11 -10.60 7.73
CA LYS A 1052 13.58 -10.56 7.60
C LYS A 1052 14.30 -9.96 8.82
N ASP A 1053 13.68 -8.97 9.49
CA ASP A 1053 14.23 -8.32 10.69
C ASP A 1053 13.46 -8.67 11.98
N LYS A 1054 12.53 -9.66 11.92
CA LYS A 1054 11.56 -9.97 12.99
C LYS A 1054 11.48 -11.46 13.36
N GLY A 1055 12.46 -12.27 12.97
CA GLY A 1055 12.52 -13.70 13.29
C GLY A 1055 12.39 -14.66 12.11
N LEU A 1056 12.68 -14.21 10.88
CA LEU A 1056 12.89 -15.10 9.73
C LEU A 1056 14.14 -15.98 9.97
N THR A 1057 13.98 -17.30 9.79
CA THR A 1057 15.11 -18.24 9.71
C THR A 1057 15.25 -18.73 8.27
N VAL A 1058 16.48 -18.80 7.76
CA VAL A 1058 16.78 -19.32 6.43
C VAL A 1058 17.58 -20.61 6.59
N LEU A 1059 17.01 -21.72 6.12
CA LEU A 1059 17.66 -23.03 6.08
C LEU A 1059 18.24 -23.27 4.68
N ASP A 1060 19.54 -23.53 4.63
CA ASP A 1060 20.23 -23.96 3.41
C ASP A 1060 20.11 -25.47 3.23
N VAL A 1061 19.30 -25.88 2.25
CA VAL A 1061 19.02 -27.28 1.93
C VAL A 1061 20.31 -28.05 1.60
N HIS A 1062 21.25 -27.43 0.88
CA HIS A 1062 22.50 -28.07 0.50
C HIS A 1062 23.46 -28.21 1.68
N ALA A 1063 23.59 -27.15 2.51
CA ALA A 1063 24.40 -27.23 3.72
C ALA A 1063 23.82 -28.28 4.69
N ALA A 1064 22.50 -28.33 4.83
CA ALA A 1064 21.81 -29.32 5.64
C ALA A 1064 22.08 -30.76 5.14
N TRP A 1065 22.16 -31.00 3.82
CA TRP A 1065 22.48 -32.33 3.27
C TRP A 1065 23.86 -32.88 3.64
N GLU A 1066 24.83 -32.04 4.05
CA GLU A 1066 26.12 -32.52 4.58
C GLU A 1066 25.96 -33.29 5.90
N LYS A 1067 24.94 -32.94 6.69
CA LYS A 1067 24.56 -33.63 7.93
C LYS A 1067 23.41 -34.61 7.75
N TYR A 1068 22.38 -34.20 7.02
CA TYR A 1068 21.11 -34.88 6.83
C TYR A 1068 20.86 -35.19 5.36
N LYS A 1069 21.57 -36.19 4.85
CA LYS A 1069 21.48 -36.59 3.44
C LYS A 1069 20.05 -36.99 3.06
N PRO A 1070 19.58 -36.70 1.82
CA PRO A 1070 18.27 -37.10 1.34
C PRO A 1070 17.99 -38.59 1.55
N ALA A 1071 16.74 -38.91 1.90
CA ALA A 1071 16.29 -40.29 1.99
C ALA A 1071 16.43 -41.00 0.63
N SER A 1072 17.00 -42.20 0.62
CA SER A 1072 17.12 -43.03 -0.59
C SER A 1072 15.90 -43.92 -0.74
N LEU A 1073 14.77 -43.31 -1.12
CA LEU A 1073 13.49 -44.00 -1.25
C LEU A 1073 13.60 -45.20 -2.21
N PRO A 1074 12.91 -46.33 -1.93
CA PRO A 1074 12.86 -47.46 -2.84
C PRO A 1074 12.34 -47.08 -4.23
N VAL A 1075 12.75 -47.86 -5.25
CA VAL A 1075 12.32 -47.68 -6.63
C VAL A 1075 10.79 -47.76 -6.71
N SER A 1076 10.16 -46.80 -7.38
CA SER A 1076 8.72 -46.74 -7.61
C SER A 1076 8.38 -46.96 -9.08
N ASN A 1077 7.28 -47.66 -9.34
CA ASN A 1077 6.71 -47.85 -10.69
C ASN A 1077 5.60 -46.83 -11.00
N MET A 1078 5.48 -45.76 -10.19
CA MET A 1078 4.46 -44.74 -10.35
C MET A 1078 4.59 -44.04 -11.72
N LYS A 1079 3.47 -43.95 -12.44
CA LYS A 1079 3.38 -43.23 -13.71
C LYS A 1079 2.75 -41.86 -13.46
N GLN A 1080 3.45 -40.82 -13.87
CA GLN A 1080 2.99 -39.43 -13.83
C GLN A 1080 1.99 -39.15 -14.95
N GLY A 1081 1.00 -38.28 -14.68
CA GLY A 1081 0.14 -37.72 -15.71
C GLY A 1081 0.89 -36.72 -16.59
N GLU A 1082 0.54 -36.65 -17.88
CA GLU A 1082 1.10 -35.66 -18.79
C GLU A 1082 0.36 -34.32 -18.62
N ILE A 1083 1.12 -33.23 -18.43
CA ILE A 1083 0.59 -31.86 -18.46
C ILE A 1083 1.20 -31.17 -19.66
N SER A 1084 0.38 -30.66 -20.57
CA SER A 1084 0.87 -29.91 -21.71
C SER A 1084 1.08 -28.43 -21.38
N ARG A 1085 2.05 -27.80 -22.03
CA ARG A 1085 2.26 -26.35 -21.99
C ARG A 1085 1.01 -25.57 -22.38
N ALA A 1086 0.23 -26.07 -23.33
CA ALA A 1086 -1.02 -25.45 -23.75
C ALA A 1086 -2.06 -25.42 -22.63
N GLU A 1087 -2.12 -26.44 -21.77
CA GLU A 1087 -2.99 -26.45 -20.60
C GLU A 1087 -2.53 -25.47 -19.52
N ILE A 1088 -1.20 -25.36 -19.31
CA ILE A 1088 -0.58 -24.36 -18.42
C ILE A 1088 -0.97 -22.95 -18.87
N GLU A 1089 -0.69 -22.59 -20.12
CA GLU A 1089 -0.98 -21.26 -20.67
C GLU A 1089 -2.49 -20.96 -20.72
N LYS A 1090 -3.34 -21.99 -20.84
CA LYS A 1090 -4.79 -21.84 -20.81
C LYS A 1090 -5.33 -21.55 -19.40
N LYS A 1091 -4.81 -22.23 -18.37
CA LYS A 1091 -5.28 -22.03 -16.98
C LYS A 1091 -4.68 -20.78 -16.35
N PHE A 1092 -3.44 -20.45 -16.68
CA PHE A 1092 -2.71 -19.29 -16.15
C PHE A 1092 -2.33 -18.34 -17.30
N PRO A 1093 -3.33 -17.67 -17.90
CA PRO A 1093 -3.07 -16.82 -19.05
C PRO A 1093 -2.15 -15.66 -18.65
N ALA A 1094 -1.12 -15.44 -19.47
CA ALA A 1094 -0.12 -14.38 -19.30
C ALA A 1094 0.79 -14.45 -18.06
N ASP A 1095 0.71 -15.48 -17.21
CA ASP A 1095 1.58 -15.57 -16.03
C ASP A 1095 3.04 -15.78 -16.44
N HIS A 1096 3.31 -16.78 -17.26
CA HIS A 1096 4.65 -17.03 -17.81
C HIS A 1096 5.19 -15.84 -18.63
N MET A 1097 4.31 -15.09 -19.31
CA MET A 1097 4.70 -13.85 -20.01
C MET A 1097 5.07 -12.73 -19.03
N SER A 1098 4.40 -12.66 -17.88
CA SER A 1098 4.70 -11.70 -16.82
C SER A 1098 6.05 -12.03 -16.18
N VAL A 1099 6.31 -13.31 -15.87
CA VAL A 1099 7.61 -13.78 -15.37
C VAL A 1099 8.72 -13.49 -16.38
N LEU A 1100 8.49 -13.77 -17.67
CA LEU A 1100 9.43 -13.43 -18.75
C LEU A 1100 9.75 -11.93 -18.76
N LYS A 1101 8.72 -11.07 -18.68
CA LYS A 1101 8.89 -9.62 -18.70
C LYS A 1101 9.67 -9.13 -17.48
N ILE A 1102 9.31 -9.60 -16.29
CA ILE A 1102 9.98 -9.26 -15.04
C ILE A 1102 11.45 -9.69 -15.08
N SER A 1103 11.73 -10.96 -15.39
CA SER A 1103 13.11 -11.47 -15.47
C SER A 1103 13.93 -10.72 -16.53
N SER A 1104 13.35 -10.46 -17.70
CA SER A 1104 13.98 -9.70 -18.78
C SER A 1104 14.34 -8.28 -18.33
N GLN A 1105 13.42 -7.57 -17.67
CA GLN A 1105 13.68 -6.23 -17.12
C GLN A 1105 14.81 -6.24 -16.09
N THR A 1106 14.83 -7.23 -15.20
CA THR A 1106 15.89 -7.39 -14.20
C THR A 1106 17.25 -7.61 -14.86
N LYS A 1107 17.36 -8.57 -15.78
CA LYS A 1107 18.62 -8.92 -16.48
C LYS A 1107 19.13 -7.79 -17.37
N THR A 1108 18.24 -6.90 -17.83
CA THR A 1108 18.58 -5.83 -18.76
C THR A 1108 18.78 -4.46 -18.12
N ARG A 1109 18.38 -4.27 -16.85
CA ARG A 1109 18.42 -2.96 -16.16
C ARG A 1109 19.75 -2.22 -16.32
N ARG A 1110 20.88 -2.90 -16.15
CA ARG A 1110 22.20 -2.29 -16.27
C ARG A 1110 22.42 -1.66 -17.64
N TYR A 1111 22.06 -2.36 -18.72
CA TYR A 1111 22.19 -1.86 -20.08
C TYR A 1111 21.12 -0.81 -20.40
N LEU A 1112 19.93 -0.89 -19.81
CA LEU A 1112 18.92 0.18 -19.92
C LEU A 1112 19.44 1.49 -19.35
N ASN A 1113 20.16 1.44 -18.22
CA ASN A 1113 20.77 2.62 -17.63
C ASN A 1113 21.90 3.20 -18.50
N VAL A 1114 22.71 2.35 -19.15
CA VAL A 1114 23.71 2.79 -20.14
C VAL A 1114 23.03 3.46 -21.34
N ILE A 1115 22.02 2.81 -21.92
CA ILE A 1115 21.26 3.35 -23.07
C ILE A 1115 20.53 4.65 -22.73
N LYS A 1116 20.03 4.82 -21.49
CA LYS A 1116 19.43 6.09 -21.03
C LYS A 1116 20.46 7.23 -21.00
N LYS A 1117 21.71 6.93 -20.66
CA LYS A 1117 22.81 7.92 -20.63
C LYS A 1117 23.37 8.20 -22.02
N ASP A 1118 23.52 7.15 -22.84
CA ASP A 1118 23.92 7.23 -24.24
C ASP A 1118 23.01 6.36 -25.12
N PRO A 1119 21.96 6.95 -25.73
CA PRO A 1119 21.05 6.23 -26.61
C PRO A 1119 21.71 5.68 -27.89
N SER A 1120 22.95 6.08 -28.20
CA SER A 1120 23.70 5.67 -29.38
C SER A 1120 24.72 4.56 -29.11
N ASP A 1121 24.82 4.07 -27.87
CA ASP A 1121 25.73 2.97 -27.50
C ASP A 1121 25.30 1.64 -28.13
N ALA A 1122 25.91 1.31 -29.27
CA ALA A 1122 25.59 0.13 -30.04
C ALA A 1122 25.94 -1.18 -29.30
N ASP A 1123 26.94 -1.17 -28.42
CA ASP A 1123 27.33 -2.36 -27.66
C ASP A 1123 26.29 -2.65 -26.56
N ALA A 1124 25.80 -1.62 -25.87
CA ALA A 1124 24.72 -1.76 -24.90
C ALA A 1124 23.43 -2.27 -25.55
N HIS A 1125 23.06 -1.74 -26.73
CA HIS A 1125 21.92 -2.25 -27.52
C HIS A 1125 22.15 -3.69 -28.00
N LEU A 1126 23.38 -4.06 -28.38
CA LEU A 1126 23.70 -5.43 -28.78
C LEU A 1126 23.55 -6.41 -27.62
N GLN A 1127 24.10 -6.07 -26.44
CA GLN A 1127 23.97 -6.89 -25.23
C GLN A 1127 22.50 -6.99 -24.79
N MET A 1128 21.74 -5.91 -24.88
CA MET A 1128 20.29 -5.89 -24.64
C MET A 1128 19.55 -6.90 -25.50
N GLY A 1129 19.77 -6.84 -26.82
CA GLY A 1129 19.16 -7.78 -27.76
C GLY A 1129 19.55 -9.22 -27.49
N ILE A 1130 20.82 -9.49 -27.15
CA ILE A 1130 21.29 -10.85 -26.82
C ILE A 1130 20.61 -11.38 -25.55
N ILE A 1131 20.51 -10.56 -24.50
CA ILE A 1131 19.88 -10.95 -23.24
C ILE A 1131 18.40 -11.25 -23.45
N LEU A 1132 17.67 -10.36 -24.14
CA LEU A 1132 16.25 -10.56 -24.45
C LEU A 1132 16.02 -11.79 -25.33
N ALA A 1133 16.88 -12.03 -26.33
CA ALA A 1133 16.80 -13.20 -27.20
C ALA A 1133 17.01 -14.50 -26.41
N LYS A 1134 17.97 -14.53 -25.47
CA LYS A 1134 18.21 -15.67 -24.58
C LYS A 1134 17.09 -15.89 -23.58
N ALA A 1135 16.45 -14.81 -23.12
CA ALA A 1135 15.30 -14.89 -22.21
C ALA A 1135 14.04 -15.40 -22.90
N GLY A 1136 13.95 -15.30 -24.23
CA GLY A 1136 12.80 -15.74 -25.03
C GLY A 1136 11.93 -14.59 -25.55
N ASP A 1137 12.21 -13.34 -25.18
CA ASP A 1137 11.52 -12.15 -25.72
C ASP A 1137 12.11 -11.73 -27.08
N ARG A 1138 11.88 -12.59 -28.07
CA ARG A 1138 12.42 -12.45 -29.43
C ARG A 1138 11.95 -11.17 -30.10
N LYS A 1139 10.69 -10.79 -29.87
CA LYS A 1139 10.09 -9.59 -30.49
C LYS A 1139 10.79 -8.33 -30.01
N GLU A 1140 11.07 -8.23 -28.71
CA GLU A 1140 11.79 -7.08 -28.17
C GLU A 1140 13.28 -7.11 -28.55
N ALA A 1141 13.91 -8.30 -28.50
CA ALA A 1141 15.30 -8.48 -28.94
C ALA A 1141 15.55 -8.01 -30.37
N MET A 1142 14.63 -8.32 -31.30
CA MET A 1142 14.70 -7.88 -32.70
C MET A 1142 14.80 -6.36 -32.84
N LYS A 1143 14.05 -5.59 -32.04
CA LYS A 1143 14.10 -4.13 -32.07
C LYS A 1143 15.49 -3.60 -31.71
N TYR A 1144 16.14 -4.22 -30.73
CA TYR A 1144 17.49 -3.84 -30.32
C TYR A 1144 18.55 -4.22 -31.37
N PHE A 1145 18.42 -5.38 -32.02
CA PHE A 1145 19.30 -5.73 -33.14
C PHE A 1145 19.11 -4.80 -34.34
N ASP A 1146 17.87 -4.44 -34.68
CA ASP A 1146 17.60 -3.47 -35.74
C ASP A 1146 18.14 -2.08 -35.38
N LYS A 1147 18.07 -1.70 -34.10
CA LYS A 1147 18.72 -0.48 -33.61
C LYS A 1147 20.24 -0.53 -33.80
N VAL A 1148 20.90 -1.64 -33.42
CA VAL A 1148 22.35 -1.82 -33.65
C VAL A 1148 22.69 -1.70 -35.14
N LEU A 1149 21.90 -2.30 -36.02
CA LEU A 1149 22.14 -2.24 -37.47
C LEU A 1149 21.86 -0.86 -38.07
N SER A 1150 20.97 -0.07 -37.48
CA SER A 1150 20.77 1.33 -37.87
C SER A 1150 21.95 2.22 -37.51
N LEU A 1151 22.64 1.93 -36.40
CA LEU A 1151 23.83 2.66 -35.92
C LEU A 1151 25.11 2.16 -36.60
N GLN A 1152 25.20 0.84 -36.78
CA GLN A 1152 26.33 0.12 -37.35
C GLN A 1152 25.86 -0.90 -38.40
N PRO A 1153 25.62 -0.47 -39.66
CA PRO A 1153 25.12 -1.35 -40.72
C PRO A 1153 26.02 -2.56 -41.05
N LYS A 1154 27.31 -2.50 -40.66
CA LYS A 1154 28.30 -3.57 -40.84
C LYS A 1154 28.60 -4.32 -39.53
N ASN A 1155 27.60 -4.54 -38.67
CA ASN A 1155 27.76 -5.32 -37.44
C ASN A 1155 27.42 -6.81 -37.66
N ALA A 1156 28.44 -7.66 -37.74
CA ALA A 1156 28.28 -9.10 -37.97
C ALA A 1156 27.55 -9.82 -36.82
N ALA A 1157 27.78 -9.39 -35.57
CA ALA A 1157 27.18 -10.02 -34.40
C ALA A 1157 25.66 -9.78 -34.34
N ALA A 1158 25.18 -8.56 -34.63
CA ALA A 1158 23.76 -8.25 -34.70
C ALA A 1158 23.07 -9.05 -35.83
N LEU A 1159 23.68 -9.14 -37.01
CA LEU A 1159 23.16 -9.95 -38.13
C LEU A 1159 23.11 -11.45 -37.78
N ASN A 1160 24.15 -11.97 -37.12
CA ASN A 1160 24.16 -13.36 -36.68
C ASN A 1160 23.06 -13.65 -35.65
N ASN A 1161 22.89 -12.80 -34.64
CA ASN A 1161 21.83 -12.98 -33.65
C ASN A 1161 20.42 -12.81 -34.24
N ARG A 1162 20.25 -11.91 -35.21
CA ARG A 1162 19.00 -11.81 -35.99
C ARG A 1162 18.72 -13.08 -36.78
N GLY A 1163 19.75 -13.64 -37.42
CA GLY A 1163 19.68 -14.94 -38.09
C GLY A 1163 19.28 -16.06 -37.14
N ASN A 1164 19.81 -16.08 -35.91
CA ASN A 1164 19.46 -17.06 -34.88
C ASN A 1164 17.97 -16.97 -34.51
N ILE A 1165 17.42 -15.76 -34.33
CA ILE A 1165 15.99 -15.59 -34.07
C ILE A 1165 15.16 -16.13 -35.24
N TYR A 1166 15.51 -15.77 -36.48
CA TYR A 1166 14.81 -16.28 -37.66
C TYR A 1166 14.90 -17.80 -37.82
N MET A 1167 16.02 -18.43 -37.45
CA MET A 1167 16.12 -19.89 -37.43
C MET A 1167 15.13 -20.53 -36.46
N ILE A 1168 14.92 -19.92 -35.29
CA ILE A 1168 14.02 -20.44 -34.27
C ILE A 1168 12.55 -20.18 -34.66
N GLU A 1169 12.26 -19.10 -35.37
CA GLU A 1169 10.92 -18.78 -35.90
C GLU A 1169 10.61 -19.49 -37.23
N ASP A 1170 11.41 -20.48 -37.63
CA ASP A 1170 11.31 -21.22 -38.90
C ASP A 1170 11.36 -20.34 -40.17
N LYS A 1171 11.86 -19.10 -40.06
CA LYS A 1171 12.08 -18.15 -41.16
C LYS A 1171 13.45 -18.38 -41.81
N TYR A 1172 13.68 -19.60 -42.29
CA TYR A 1172 15.01 -20.05 -42.71
C TYR A 1172 15.61 -19.21 -43.86
N GLN A 1173 14.78 -18.68 -44.76
CA GLN A 1173 15.25 -17.85 -45.88
C GLN A 1173 15.80 -16.49 -45.40
N ASP A 1174 15.18 -15.89 -44.38
CA ASP A 1174 15.66 -14.64 -43.80
C ASP A 1174 16.87 -14.87 -42.89
N ALA A 1175 16.92 -16.02 -42.21
CA ALA A 1175 18.12 -16.48 -41.52
C ALA A 1175 19.32 -16.63 -42.47
N GLN A 1176 19.13 -17.24 -43.64
CA GLN A 1176 20.18 -17.36 -44.66
C GLN A 1176 20.70 -15.99 -45.10
N LYS A 1177 19.81 -15.03 -45.39
CA LYS A 1177 20.21 -13.66 -45.77
C LYS A 1177 21.04 -13.01 -44.67
N ALA A 1178 20.58 -13.13 -43.41
CA ALA A 1178 21.24 -12.52 -42.26
C ALA A 1178 22.63 -13.14 -42.01
N TYR A 1179 22.74 -14.47 -42.00
CA TYR A 1179 24.02 -15.16 -41.83
C TYR A 1179 24.96 -14.92 -43.01
N LEU A 1180 24.46 -14.92 -44.25
CA LEU A 1180 25.28 -14.63 -45.42
C LEU A 1180 25.88 -13.22 -45.33
N ALA A 1181 25.06 -12.22 -44.97
CA ALA A 1181 25.56 -10.86 -44.74
C ALA A 1181 26.61 -10.81 -43.60
N ALA A 1182 26.39 -11.55 -42.50
CA ALA A 1182 27.35 -11.66 -41.41
C ALA A 1182 28.69 -12.28 -41.88
N THR A 1183 28.65 -13.34 -42.67
CA THR A 1183 29.86 -13.99 -43.22
C THR A 1183 30.63 -13.12 -44.23
N GLN A 1184 29.96 -12.19 -44.91
CA GLN A 1184 30.63 -11.23 -45.79
C GLN A 1184 31.39 -10.16 -45.00
N ILE A 1185 30.90 -9.82 -43.81
CA ILE A 1185 31.54 -8.85 -42.91
C ILE A 1185 32.68 -9.51 -42.12
N ALA A 1186 32.46 -10.70 -41.57
CA ALA A 1186 33.43 -11.46 -40.77
C ALA A 1186 33.74 -12.83 -41.42
N PRO A 1187 34.43 -12.88 -42.56
CA PRO A 1187 34.62 -14.11 -43.33
C PRO A 1187 35.52 -15.16 -42.66
N LYS A 1188 36.28 -14.78 -41.64
CA LYS A 1188 37.19 -15.66 -40.88
C LYS A 1188 36.53 -16.32 -39.66
N ASP A 1189 35.30 -15.93 -39.32
CA ASP A 1189 34.57 -16.55 -38.21
C ASP A 1189 33.93 -17.87 -38.66
N ALA A 1190 34.49 -18.98 -38.19
CA ALA A 1190 34.05 -20.32 -38.56
C ALA A 1190 32.58 -20.59 -38.14
N TYR A 1191 32.12 -20.04 -37.01
CA TYR A 1191 30.79 -20.32 -36.46
C TYR A 1191 29.67 -19.64 -37.26
N LEU A 1192 29.93 -18.50 -37.89
CA LEU A 1192 28.97 -17.89 -38.83
C LEU A 1192 28.72 -18.78 -40.04
N TRP A 1193 29.77 -19.44 -40.55
CA TRP A 1193 29.65 -20.40 -41.64
C TRP A 1193 28.91 -21.68 -41.22
N VAL A 1194 29.05 -22.12 -39.97
CA VAL A 1194 28.25 -23.21 -39.40
C VAL A 1194 26.77 -22.83 -39.37
N ASN A 1195 26.44 -21.64 -38.86
CA ASN A 1195 25.06 -21.17 -38.78
C ASN A 1195 24.43 -21.04 -40.18
N LEU A 1196 25.18 -20.52 -41.16
CA LEU A 1196 24.76 -20.48 -42.55
C LEU A 1196 24.55 -21.90 -43.14
N ALA A 1197 25.44 -22.85 -42.81
CA ALA A 1197 25.29 -24.24 -43.23
C ALA A 1197 24.01 -24.89 -42.67
N ARG A 1198 23.69 -24.63 -41.40
CA ARG A 1198 22.44 -25.07 -40.75
C ARG A 1198 21.22 -24.46 -41.44
N ALA A 1199 21.26 -23.17 -41.76
CA ALA A 1199 20.17 -22.48 -42.43
C ALA A 1199 19.93 -23.00 -43.87
N TYR A 1200 20.98 -23.30 -44.63
CA TYR A 1200 20.83 -23.95 -45.95
C TYR A 1200 20.29 -25.37 -45.85
N LYS A 1201 20.73 -26.13 -44.84
CA LYS A 1201 20.22 -27.47 -44.59
C LYS A 1201 18.72 -27.45 -44.25
N ALA A 1202 18.27 -26.48 -43.43
CA ALA A 1202 16.86 -26.33 -43.06
C ALA A 1202 15.94 -26.07 -44.26
N THR A 1203 16.44 -25.42 -45.33
CA THR A 1203 15.71 -25.29 -46.61
C THR A 1203 16.04 -26.38 -47.63
N ASN A 1204 16.67 -27.47 -47.20
CA ASN A 1204 17.08 -28.60 -48.04
C ASN A 1204 18.07 -28.26 -49.17
N ASP A 1205 18.83 -27.16 -49.08
CA ASP A 1205 19.92 -26.83 -50.02
C ASP A 1205 21.23 -27.48 -49.54
N ILE A 1206 21.27 -28.82 -49.64
CA ILE A 1206 22.37 -29.64 -49.09
C ILE A 1206 23.72 -29.28 -49.74
N LYS A 1207 23.72 -28.89 -51.02
CA LYS A 1207 24.93 -28.50 -51.76
C LYS A 1207 25.56 -27.25 -51.15
N LYS A 1208 24.78 -26.20 -50.89
CA LYS A 1208 25.29 -24.98 -50.23
C LYS A 1208 25.61 -25.21 -48.76
N ALA A 1209 24.82 -26.03 -48.06
CA ALA A 1209 25.09 -26.40 -46.67
C ALA A 1209 26.47 -27.07 -46.53
N LYS A 1210 26.76 -28.07 -47.39
CA LYS A 1210 28.06 -28.75 -47.43
C LYS A 1210 29.20 -27.79 -47.74
N ALA A 1211 29.04 -26.91 -48.72
CA ALA A 1211 30.07 -25.92 -49.08
C ALA A 1211 30.37 -24.96 -47.91
N ALA A 1212 29.34 -24.45 -47.23
CA ALA A 1212 29.49 -23.58 -46.07
C ALA A 1212 30.16 -24.31 -44.90
N PHE A 1213 29.80 -25.56 -44.62
CA PHE A 1213 30.40 -26.36 -43.55
C PHE A 1213 31.87 -26.73 -43.84
N ILE A 1214 32.22 -27.04 -45.09
CA ILE A 1214 33.61 -27.25 -45.51
C ILE A 1214 34.45 -25.98 -45.27
N LYS A 1215 33.87 -24.81 -45.56
CA LYS A 1215 34.53 -23.53 -45.30
C LYS A 1215 34.72 -23.27 -43.81
N ALA A 1216 33.72 -23.54 -42.98
CA ALA A 1216 33.82 -23.46 -41.51
C ALA A 1216 34.97 -24.34 -40.99
N LYS A 1217 35.00 -25.61 -41.39
CA LYS A 1217 36.04 -26.58 -41.03
C LYS A 1217 37.45 -26.14 -41.50
N GLY A 1218 37.54 -25.49 -42.65
CA GLY A 1218 38.80 -24.98 -43.17
C GLY A 1218 39.35 -23.78 -42.38
N LEU A 1219 38.47 -23.04 -41.70
CA LEU A 1219 38.83 -21.92 -40.82
C LEU A 1219 39.17 -22.41 -39.40
N ASP A 1220 38.38 -23.35 -38.89
CA ASP A 1220 38.61 -23.99 -37.60
C ASP A 1220 38.36 -25.51 -37.70
N PRO A 1221 39.41 -26.34 -37.61
CA PRO A 1221 39.28 -27.79 -37.65
C PRO A 1221 38.42 -28.38 -36.52
N ALA A 1222 38.35 -27.73 -35.35
CA ALA A 1222 37.61 -28.23 -34.18
C ALA A 1222 36.09 -28.26 -34.41
N VAL A 1223 35.57 -27.40 -35.28
CA VAL A 1223 34.15 -27.34 -35.69
C VAL A 1223 33.61 -28.69 -36.15
N LYS A 1224 34.45 -29.54 -36.75
CA LYS A 1224 34.04 -30.88 -37.18
C LYS A 1224 33.66 -31.76 -35.98
N ASP A 1225 34.45 -31.68 -34.91
CA ASP A 1225 34.27 -32.51 -33.73
C ASP A 1225 33.16 -31.93 -32.83
N GLU A 1226 33.09 -30.60 -32.71
CA GLU A 1226 32.02 -29.90 -31.97
C GLU A 1226 30.64 -30.03 -32.61
N HIS A 1227 30.57 -30.17 -33.94
CA HIS A 1227 29.31 -30.33 -34.69
C HIS A 1227 29.27 -31.65 -35.44
N ARG A 1228 29.70 -32.72 -34.77
CA ARG A 1228 29.84 -34.07 -35.34
C ARG A 1228 28.60 -34.57 -36.08
N ALA A 1229 27.39 -34.32 -35.56
CA ALA A 1229 26.15 -34.72 -36.23
C ALA A 1229 25.96 -34.01 -37.59
N LEU A 1230 26.13 -32.70 -37.61
CA LEU A 1230 26.06 -31.91 -38.86
C LEU A 1230 27.19 -32.27 -39.82
N ALA A 1231 28.39 -32.56 -39.31
CA ALA A 1231 29.53 -33.02 -40.08
C ALA A 1231 29.27 -34.39 -40.72
N LEU A 1232 28.75 -35.35 -39.96
CA LEU A 1232 28.36 -36.67 -40.47
C LEU A 1232 27.33 -36.53 -41.59
N GLU A 1233 26.28 -35.76 -41.37
CA GLU A 1233 25.22 -35.60 -42.36
C GLU A 1233 25.70 -34.91 -43.64
N LEU A 1234 26.46 -33.81 -43.54
CA LEU A 1234 26.84 -33.02 -44.72
C LEU A 1234 28.09 -33.55 -45.42
N LEU A 1235 29.02 -34.19 -44.71
CA LEU A 1235 30.28 -34.69 -45.26
C LEU A 1235 30.18 -36.15 -45.71
N ASN A 1236 29.29 -36.97 -45.11
CA ASN A 1236 29.02 -38.34 -45.54
C ASN A 1236 27.77 -38.51 -46.42
N ALA A 1237 26.95 -37.46 -46.63
CA ALA A 1237 25.98 -37.46 -47.73
C ALA A 1237 26.74 -37.50 -49.06
N LEU A 1238 26.81 -38.72 -49.59
CA LEU A 1238 27.16 -39.10 -50.95
C LEU A 1238 25.89 -39.66 -51.60
#